data_AF-A0A928FZL8-F1
#
_entry.id   AF-A0A928FZL8-F1
#
_cell.length_a   1.000
_cell.length_b   1.000
_cell.length_c   1.000
_cell.angle_alpha   90.00
_cell.angle_beta   90.00
_cell.angle_gamma   90.00
#
_symmetry.space_group_name_H-M   'P 1'
#
loop_
_entity.id
_entity.type
_entity.pdbx_description
1 polymer ?
#
loop_
_entity_poly.entity_id
_entity_poly.type
_entity_poly.pdbx_seq_one_letter_code
_entity_poly.pdbx_strand_id
1 'polypeptide(L)'
;MSLILVFCTSFSTSCTESPVDNPTNNENGGENNEDNKNESIDVIETGANLRFTKNTDGTFGFEIEDATSGLIASQPKPAIIRIKDNQGSGRLLQSGYKKVSKSNSAYTGQVTITSSNGSKFSVTDIYKVIDEKLYTVTRTVKVTKAEEDDKGFSSEFTLISAATGSAFDRFDLFAPGFLYRNNTYNNPYQSNPNLKSGSFSFKEMQYGLPLFMAFSPTTNKTISLSHINPKIESGLIEKDCHDKWYVTSTVQYGSLGAEVKNSHLRINYTYPSNASSAPRSHPVKENQSHTYSLALGAMANDSYTDATIESYKQHYALNKIDLFKVDIKDAYTAQMDMFAALAAPIVGNSGKVAYGLPWSISIPDGKPHAFELQNGFVGRQTSIAYQLMRYGKEQGSDEIFQKGFEMAKFWFADEQLVEYGLPRSWWIQTKKIDGYNNEYIGDFWTYPSFTRCFTDGMEGLLDCVRLAEAYSLPQAEEWGKIVKKFGEFILSAETAGDGSFYRAYQKDGQYLRDVNAIGPWEDEQKKIQANAKTNTLIPVRLLIRMWEWSGDKRYLDRAIAAGEFGYNKYFKELGTFIGGTPDNANVVDKEAGVYAMYAFTALYQATGDKKWLSAAEYAAVFAFSYTYCYDFAIQGNDKANIFKEGGITGYSLISAGAKGTDNFNANIYYELFKLSVLTNDKFYANAAKQLERNTKQPMDLDGTKGYAHKALLLEATTLCDLTFSSVSAWLPWCGVANGEPMVNFYQTFGAYNISDVESRSNQSLLEDINAIGAGGKEFVIRQ
;
A
#
# COMPACT_ATOMS: atom_id res chain seq x y z
N MET A 1 15.41 19.12 -4.32
CA MET A 1 15.64 20.47 -3.77
C MET A 1 14.43 20.86 -2.91
N SER A 2 14.63 21.67 -1.87
CA SER A 2 13.73 21.75 -0.71
C SER A 2 13.43 23.21 -0.35
N LEU A 3 12.23 23.52 0.18
CA LEU A 3 11.88 24.86 0.69
C LEU A 3 10.59 24.86 1.55
N ILE A 4 10.70 25.07 2.88
CA ILE A 4 9.62 25.44 3.82
C ILE A 4 10.23 26.28 4.97
N LEU A 5 9.51 27.31 5.47
CA LEU A 5 9.77 27.96 6.77
C LEU A 5 8.47 28.59 7.35
N VAL A 6 8.38 28.76 8.68
CA VAL A 6 7.12 28.95 9.44
C VAL A 6 7.34 29.74 10.74
N PHE A 7 6.38 30.62 11.15
CA PHE A 7 6.06 31.04 12.54
C PHE A 7 4.56 31.52 12.59
N CYS A 8 3.68 31.37 13.62
CA CYS A 8 3.69 31.56 15.10
C CYS A 8 3.67 33.07 15.52
N THR A 9 2.94 33.60 16.53
CA THR A 9 2.15 33.12 17.73
C THR A 9 0.95 34.13 18.01
N SER A 10 0.17 34.31 19.12
CA SER A 10 -0.32 33.62 20.37
C SER A 10 -1.44 34.48 21.08
N PHE A 11 -1.97 34.04 22.25
CA PHE A 11 -2.82 34.76 23.29
C PHE A 11 -4.32 35.09 23.00
N SER A 12 -5.20 35.40 23.98
CA SER A 12 -5.65 34.66 25.22
C SER A 12 -6.79 35.39 26.00
N THR A 13 -7.71 34.65 26.67
CA THR A 13 -8.54 35.02 27.88
C THR A 13 -9.55 36.21 27.79
N SER A 14 -10.67 36.32 28.56
CA SER A 14 -11.48 35.40 29.41
C SER A 14 -12.72 36.12 30.03
N CYS A 15 -13.76 35.37 30.51
CA CYS A 15 -14.76 35.77 31.54
C CYS A 15 -15.85 36.83 31.15
N THR A 16 -17.06 36.94 31.75
CA THR A 16 -17.82 36.17 32.80
C THR A 16 -19.33 36.53 32.79
N GLU A 17 -20.20 35.64 33.31
CA GLU A 17 -21.53 35.84 33.99
C GLU A 17 -22.66 36.67 33.28
N SER A 18 -23.93 36.22 33.09
CA SER A 18 -24.99 35.71 34.02
C SER A 18 -25.61 36.79 34.95
N PRO A 19 -26.84 36.67 35.52
CA PRO A 19 -27.87 35.59 35.46
C PRO A 19 -29.34 36.09 35.27
N VAL A 20 -30.33 35.17 35.46
CA VAL A 20 -31.79 35.36 35.75
C VAL A 20 -32.68 36.14 34.74
N ASP A 21 -34.02 35.97 34.69
CA ASP A 21 -34.95 35.31 35.63
C ASP A 21 -36.07 34.45 34.97
N ASN A 22 -36.76 33.68 35.82
CA ASN A 22 -38.00 32.92 35.53
C ASN A 22 -39.06 33.38 36.58
N PRO A 23 -40.23 32.74 36.83
CA PRO A 23 -40.95 31.68 36.11
C PRO A 23 -42.46 32.03 35.88
N THR A 24 -43.28 30.98 35.73
CA THR A 24 -44.72 30.81 36.09
C THR A 24 -45.75 30.89 34.96
N ASN A 25 -46.83 30.10 34.95
CA ASN A 25 -47.12 28.74 35.47
C ASN A 25 -48.49 28.29 34.88
N ASN A 26 -48.91 27.05 35.17
CA ASN A 26 -50.31 26.58 35.15
C ASN A 26 -51.02 26.51 33.78
N GLU A 27 -52.05 25.69 33.48
CA GLU A 27 -52.80 24.53 34.00
C GLU A 27 -53.99 24.38 32.98
N ASN A 28 -54.82 23.33 32.84
CA ASN A 28 -54.89 21.97 33.36
C ASN A 28 -55.80 21.11 32.44
N GLY A 29 -55.62 19.78 32.41
CA GLY A 29 -56.61 18.77 31.96
C GLY A 29 -56.94 18.67 30.44
N GLY A 30 -57.27 17.48 29.90
CA GLY A 30 -57.20 16.14 30.49
C GLY A 30 -57.89 15.05 29.62
N GLU A 31 -57.51 13.78 29.86
CA GLU A 31 -58.25 12.53 29.55
C GLU A 31 -58.54 12.14 28.07
N ASN A 32 -58.60 10.85 27.67
CA ASN A 32 -58.20 9.57 28.30
C ASN A 32 -58.00 8.44 27.26
N ASN A 33 -57.31 7.36 27.68
CA ASN A 33 -57.23 6.01 27.06
C ASN A 33 -56.50 5.90 25.68
N GLU A 34 -55.85 4.79 25.31
CA GLU A 34 -55.67 3.47 25.95
C GLU A 34 -54.32 2.81 25.56
N ASP A 35 -53.93 1.75 26.28
CA ASP A 35 -52.90 0.74 25.96
C ASP A 35 -51.53 1.14 25.34
N ASN A 36 -50.51 1.19 26.21
CA ASN A 36 -49.50 0.11 26.23
C ASN A 36 -48.71 0.10 27.55
N LYS A 37 -48.25 -1.09 28.00
CA LYS A 37 -47.36 -1.20 29.16
C LYS A 37 -45.96 -0.73 28.79
N ASN A 38 -45.56 0.41 29.38
CA ASN A 38 -44.29 1.06 29.11
C ASN A 38 -43.15 0.45 29.94
N GLU A 39 -42.78 -0.81 29.66
CA GLU A 39 -41.54 -1.38 30.18
C GLU A 39 -40.34 -0.63 29.56
N SER A 40 -39.41 -0.18 30.40
CA SER A 40 -38.25 0.57 29.91
C SER A 40 -37.25 -0.38 29.26
N ILE A 41 -37.32 -0.49 27.93
CA ILE A 41 -36.33 -1.19 27.13
C ILE A 41 -35.04 -0.37 27.15
N ASP A 42 -34.24 -0.59 28.19
CA ASP A 42 -33.00 0.14 28.47
C ASP A 42 -31.78 -0.46 27.75
N VAL A 43 -31.96 -1.66 27.15
CA VAL A 43 -31.04 -2.30 26.22
C VAL A 43 -31.81 -2.86 25.02
N ILE A 44 -31.34 -2.61 23.80
CA ILE A 44 -31.86 -3.23 22.57
C ILE A 44 -30.77 -4.11 21.97
N GLU A 45 -30.93 -5.43 22.16
CA GLU A 45 -30.04 -6.46 21.64
C GLU A 45 -30.21 -6.63 20.12
N THR A 46 -29.10 -6.81 19.39
CA THR A 46 -29.19 -7.04 17.93
C THR A 46 -29.36 -8.51 17.52
N GLY A 47 -29.23 -9.44 18.47
CA GLY A 47 -29.10 -10.87 18.18
C GLY A 47 -27.68 -11.27 17.74
N ALA A 48 -26.72 -10.37 17.90
CA ALA A 48 -25.29 -10.53 17.73
C ALA A 48 -24.58 -9.63 18.76
N ASN A 49 -23.24 -9.66 18.76
CA ASN A 49 -22.33 -8.95 19.67
C ASN A 49 -22.49 -7.41 19.78
N LEU A 50 -23.33 -6.76 18.95
CA LEU A 50 -23.69 -5.34 19.04
C LEU A 50 -24.99 -5.15 19.85
N ARG A 51 -25.03 -4.19 20.77
CA ARG A 51 -26.25 -3.75 21.47
C ARG A 51 -26.36 -2.23 21.57
N PHE A 52 -27.58 -1.72 21.71
CA PHE A 52 -27.82 -0.30 22.01
C PHE A 52 -28.21 -0.13 23.47
N THR A 53 -27.39 0.60 24.24
CA THR A 53 -27.59 0.83 25.68
C THR A 53 -28.04 2.26 25.96
N LYS A 54 -28.90 2.44 26.96
CA LYS A 54 -29.49 3.73 27.30
C LYS A 54 -28.62 4.51 28.30
N ASN A 55 -28.19 5.69 27.89
CA ASN A 55 -27.46 6.65 28.71
C ASN A 55 -28.31 7.21 29.86
N THR A 56 -27.65 7.77 30.87
CA THR A 56 -28.30 8.48 31.99
C THR A 56 -29.09 9.73 31.58
N ASP A 57 -28.86 10.26 30.36
CA ASP A 57 -29.67 11.36 29.78
C ASP A 57 -30.88 10.88 28.96
N GLY A 58 -31.17 9.57 29.01
CA GLY A 58 -32.31 8.95 28.34
C GLY A 58 -32.15 8.74 26.83
N THR A 59 -31.00 9.11 26.25
CA THR A 59 -30.64 8.77 24.87
C THR A 59 -29.93 7.40 24.80
N PHE A 60 -29.80 6.81 23.61
CA PHE A 60 -29.10 5.53 23.40
C PHE A 60 -27.72 5.72 22.77
N GLY A 61 -26.72 5.05 23.32
CA GLY A 61 -25.44 4.77 22.67
C GLY A 61 -25.45 3.40 21.99
N PHE A 62 -24.25 2.90 21.67
CA PHE A 62 -24.04 1.49 21.35
C PHE A 62 -22.78 0.92 22.02
N GLU A 63 -22.76 -0.39 22.18
CA GLU A 63 -21.68 -1.20 22.72
C GLU A 63 -21.48 -2.44 21.83
N ILE A 64 -20.24 -2.88 21.66
CA ILE A 64 -19.90 -4.14 21.01
C ILE A 64 -19.07 -4.98 21.99
N GLU A 65 -19.60 -6.13 22.38
CA GLU A 65 -18.96 -7.08 23.28
C GLU A 65 -18.68 -8.39 22.56
N ASP A 66 -17.59 -9.07 22.90
CA ASP A 66 -17.40 -10.49 22.57
C ASP A 66 -17.81 -11.31 23.79
N ALA A 67 -18.58 -12.38 23.59
CA ALA A 67 -19.02 -13.29 24.66
C ALA A 67 -17.86 -13.88 25.50
N THR A 68 -16.64 -13.90 24.95
CA THR A 68 -15.42 -14.42 25.60
C THR A 68 -14.60 -13.33 26.30
N SER A 69 -14.34 -12.20 25.63
CA SER A 69 -13.49 -11.12 26.16
C SER A 69 -14.26 -9.92 26.75
N GLY A 70 -15.58 -9.90 26.68
CA GLY A 70 -16.45 -8.80 27.12
C GLY A 70 -16.41 -7.58 26.19
N LEU A 71 -16.78 -6.40 26.70
CA LEU A 71 -16.79 -5.14 25.94
C LEU A 71 -15.48 -4.89 25.17
N ILE A 72 -15.56 -4.76 23.85
CA ILE A 72 -14.45 -4.44 22.94
C ILE A 72 -14.51 -2.97 22.52
N ALA A 73 -15.70 -2.48 22.17
CA ALA A 73 -15.90 -1.13 21.67
C ALA A 73 -17.20 -0.51 22.19
N SER A 74 -17.27 0.82 22.23
CA SER A 74 -18.50 1.54 22.54
C SER A 74 -18.56 2.91 21.89
N GLN A 75 -19.75 3.51 21.94
CA GLN A 75 -19.96 4.93 21.68
C GLN A 75 -21.26 5.39 22.36
N PRO A 76 -21.21 6.13 23.49
CA PRO A 76 -22.41 6.61 24.17
C PRO A 76 -23.12 7.75 23.42
N LYS A 77 -22.41 8.57 22.63
CA LYS A 77 -22.96 9.74 21.93
C LYS A 77 -22.59 9.75 20.43
N PRO A 78 -23.06 8.75 19.66
CA PRO A 78 -22.63 8.53 18.27
C PRO A 78 -22.99 9.67 17.31
N ALA A 79 -24.06 10.42 17.56
CA ALA A 79 -24.44 11.55 16.72
C ALA A 79 -23.58 12.77 17.06
N ILE A 80 -22.48 12.95 16.31
CA ILE A 80 -21.53 14.07 16.48
C ILE A 80 -21.60 14.96 15.23
N ILE A 81 -21.74 16.28 15.46
CA ILE A 81 -21.77 17.31 14.41
C ILE A 81 -20.81 18.44 14.80
N ARG A 82 -19.99 18.88 13.85
CA ARG A 82 -19.11 20.04 13.96
C ARG A 82 -19.70 21.17 13.13
N ILE A 83 -19.88 22.34 13.74
CA ILE A 83 -20.43 23.55 13.10
C ILE A 83 -19.33 24.62 13.02
N LYS A 84 -19.24 25.28 11.87
CA LYS A 84 -18.52 26.54 11.65
C LYS A 84 -19.49 27.70 11.88
N ASP A 85 -19.27 28.49 12.92
CA ASP A 85 -20.09 29.68 13.18
C ASP A 85 -19.66 30.91 12.35
N ASN A 86 -20.38 32.03 12.51
CA ASN A 86 -20.10 33.29 11.84
C ASN A 86 -18.72 33.91 12.17
N GLN A 87 -18.10 33.54 13.30
CA GLN A 87 -16.72 33.92 13.66
C GLN A 87 -15.68 32.97 13.06
N GLY A 88 -16.10 31.95 12.31
CA GLY A 88 -15.24 30.89 11.81
C GLY A 88 -14.77 29.91 12.89
N SER A 89 -15.37 29.94 14.08
CA SER A 89 -15.04 29.05 15.19
C SER A 89 -15.76 27.70 15.05
N GLY A 90 -15.09 26.63 15.48
CA GLY A 90 -15.60 25.27 15.41
C GLY A 90 -16.27 24.82 16.70
N ARG A 91 -17.59 24.62 16.68
CA ARG A 91 -18.37 24.09 17.81
C ARG A 91 -18.71 22.62 17.57
N LEU A 92 -18.50 21.76 18.58
CA LEU A 92 -18.82 20.34 18.50
C LEU A 92 -20.09 20.05 19.32
N LEU A 93 -21.07 19.42 18.69
CA LEU A 93 -22.34 18.98 19.29
C LEU A 93 -22.38 17.46 19.31
N GLN A 94 -22.79 16.85 20.42
CA GLN A 94 -22.79 15.39 20.61
C GLN A 94 -24.06 14.91 21.32
N SER A 95 -24.70 13.85 20.81
CA SER A 95 -25.87 13.22 21.43
C SER A 95 -25.89 11.71 21.21
N GLY A 96 -26.52 10.97 22.12
CA GLY A 96 -27.06 9.65 21.81
C GLY A 96 -28.33 9.75 20.96
N TYR A 97 -28.82 8.61 20.48
CA TYR A 97 -30.08 8.53 19.75
C TYR A 97 -31.27 8.77 20.67
N LYS A 98 -32.25 9.58 20.26
CA LYS A 98 -33.51 9.73 21.01
C LYS A 98 -34.48 8.57 20.75
N LYS A 99 -34.28 7.84 19.66
CA LYS A 99 -34.99 6.59 19.34
C LYS A 99 -34.03 5.63 18.65
N VAL A 100 -34.09 4.36 19.03
CA VAL A 100 -33.58 3.24 18.24
C VAL A 100 -34.76 2.34 17.88
N SER A 101 -34.82 1.85 16.65
CA SER A 101 -35.86 0.90 16.21
C SER A 101 -35.31 -0.14 15.25
N LYS A 102 -35.67 -1.40 15.46
CA LYS A 102 -35.39 -2.52 14.56
C LYS A 102 -36.37 -2.50 13.38
N SER A 103 -35.86 -2.75 12.17
CA SER A 103 -36.66 -2.97 10.96
C SER A 103 -35.96 -4.03 10.11
N ASN A 104 -36.61 -5.17 9.89
CA ASN A 104 -36.00 -6.37 9.31
C ASN A 104 -34.70 -6.75 10.08
N SER A 105 -33.57 -6.88 9.38
CA SER A 105 -32.24 -7.15 9.93
C SER A 105 -31.42 -5.89 10.26
N ALA A 106 -32.02 -4.70 10.18
CA ALA A 106 -31.35 -3.42 10.43
C ALA A 106 -31.85 -2.72 11.69
N TYR A 107 -31.00 -1.88 12.29
CA TYR A 107 -31.29 -1.10 13.49
C TYR A 107 -31.06 0.38 13.19
N THR A 108 -32.10 1.18 13.36
CA THR A 108 -32.08 2.61 13.00
C THR A 108 -32.04 3.47 14.25
N GLY A 109 -30.91 4.13 14.51
CA GLY A 109 -30.76 5.15 15.55
C GLY A 109 -31.06 6.54 14.98
N GLN A 110 -31.86 7.34 15.69
CA GLN A 110 -32.30 8.67 15.24
C GLN A 110 -32.23 9.72 16.34
N VAL A 111 -31.79 10.94 16.00
CA VAL A 111 -31.86 12.12 16.89
C VAL A 111 -31.88 13.42 16.09
N THR A 112 -32.51 14.46 16.63
CA THR A 112 -32.37 15.84 16.14
C THR A 112 -31.49 16.63 17.12
N ILE A 113 -30.34 17.11 16.64
CA ILE A 113 -29.43 18.00 17.37
C ILE A 113 -29.79 19.45 17.00
N THR A 114 -29.78 20.35 17.99
CA THR A 114 -29.98 21.80 17.78
C THR A 114 -28.71 22.56 18.14
N SER A 115 -28.30 23.54 17.34
CA SER A 115 -27.14 24.40 17.63
C SER A 115 -27.46 25.47 18.69
N SER A 116 -26.43 26.16 19.19
CA SER A 116 -26.61 27.35 20.04
C SER A 116 -27.39 28.47 19.35
N ASN A 117 -27.36 28.49 18.02
CA ASN A 117 -27.90 29.57 17.20
C ASN A 117 -29.34 29.25 16.73
N GLY A 118 -29.75 27.97 16.79
CA GLY A 118 -31.12 27.51 16.51
C GLY A 118 -31.26 26.51 15.34
N SER A 119 -30.19 26.29 14.55
CA SER A 119 -30.20 25.34 13.43
C SER A 119 -30.44 23.92 13.93
N LYS A 120 -31.18 23.12 13.15
CA LYS A 120 -31.58 21.75 13.53
C LYS A 120 -31.06 20.74 12.51
N PHE A 121 -30.42 19.71 13.01
CA PHE A 121 -29.80 18.64 12.23
C PHE A 121 -30.42 17.31 12.64
N SER A 122 -31.11 16.65 11.71
CA SER A 122 -31.53 15.27 11.88
C SER A 122 -30.38 14.34 11.52
N VAL A 123 -30.02 13.46 12.44
CA VAL A 123 -29.07 12.35 12.24
C VAL A 123 -29.87 11.05 12.25
N THR A 124 -29.66 10.23 11.24
CA THR A 124 -30.21 8.86 11.16
C THR A 124 -29.10 7.91 10.75
N ASP A 125 -28.82 6.93 11.62
CA ASP A 125 -27.78 5.93 11.43
C ASP A 125 -28.44 4.55 11.32
N ILE A 126 -28.22 3.86 10.19
CA ILE A 126 -28.79 2.55 9.90
C ILE A 126 -27.68 1.50 10.03
N TYR A 127 -27.69 0.77 11.14
CA TYR A 127 -26.78 -0.32 11.44
C TYR A 127 -27.26 -1.63 10.82
N LYS A 128 -26.33 -2.43 10.31
CA LYS A 128 -26.53 -3.83 9.92
C LYS A 128 -25.38 -4.67 10.45
N VAL A 129 -25.70 -5.83 11.02
CA VAL A 129 -24.73 -6.90 11.29
C VAL A 129 -24.36 -7.54 9.95
N ILE A 130 -23.07 -7.72 9.68
CA ILE A 130 -22.58 -8.55 8.57
C ILE A 130 -22.18 -9.92 9.10
N ASP A 131 -21.45 -9.92 10.23
CA ASP A 131 -21.01 -11.10 10.97
C ASP A 131 -20.77 -10.72 12.45
N GLU A 132 -20.50 -11.68 13.33
CA GLU A 132 -20.31 -11.47 14.79
C GLU A 132 -19.20 -10.48 15.15
N LYS A 133 -18.24 -10.26 14.24
CA LYS A 133 -17.11 -9.31 14.38
C LYS A 133 -17.26 -8.02 13.56
N LEU A 134 -18.20 -7.96 12.62
CA LEU A 134 -18.21 -6.98 11.53
C LEU A 134 -19.59 -6.37 11.30
N TYR A 135 -19.65 -5.03 11.35
CA TYR A 135 -20.86 -4.24 11.27
C TYR A 135 -20.75 -3.18 10.19
N THR A 136 -21.87 -2.74 9.66
CA THR A 136 -21.93 -1.54 8.80
C THR A 136 -22.93 -0.54 9.36
N VAL A 137 -22.63 0.75 9.20
CA VAL A 137 -23.51 1.86 9.58
C VAL A 137 -23.60 2.85 8.42
N THR A 138 -24.78 2.97 7.82
CA THR A 138 -25.08 4.05 6.86
C THR A 138 -25.63 5.24 7.63
N ARG A 139 -24.87 6.34 7.65
CA ARG A 139 -25.28 7.60 8.27
C ARG A 139 -25.85 8.55 7.23
N THR A 140 -27.00 9.15 7.53
CA THR A 140 -27.50 10.35 6.87
C THR A 140 -27.61 11.49 7.87
N VAL A 141 -27.08 12.67 7.53
CA VAL A 141 -27.29 13.92 8.27
C VAL A 141 -28.00 14.92 7.36
N LYS A 142 -29.11 15.51 7.84
CA LYS A 142 -29.91 16.50 7.11
C LYS A 142 -30.17 17.75 7.94
N VAL A 143 -29.94 18.92 7.37
CA VAL A 143 -30.35 20.21 7.93
C VAL A 143 -31.88 20.34 7.77
N THR A 144 -32.58 20.37 8.90
CA THR A 144 -34.05 20.50 9.00
C THR A 144 -34.53 21.88 9.42
N LYS A 145 -33.62 22.72 9.94
CA LYS A 145 -33.77 24.18 10.07
C LYS A 145 -32.36 24.79 9.94
N ALA A 146 -32.22 25.90 9.25
CA ALA A 146 -30.97 26.67 9.18
C ALA A 146 -31.15 28.05 9.83
N GLU A 147 -30.10 28.56 10.45
CA GLU A 147 -30.00 29.92 11.02
C GLU A 147 -28.74 30.58 10.46
N GLU A 148 -28.80 31.87 10.16
CA GLU A 148 -27.73 32.53 9.38
C GLU A 148 -26.35 32.46 10.02
N ASP A 149 -26.25 32.38 11.35
CA ASP A 149 -24.97 32.39 12.08
C ASP A 149 -24.26 31.05 12.15
N ASP A 150 -24.91 29.96 11.73
CA ASP A 150 -24.24 28.70 11.43
C ASP A 150 -23.91 28.69 9.93
N LYS A 151 -22.62 28.76 9.56
CA LYS A 151 -22.22 28.89 8.14
C LYS A 151 -22.00 27.53 7.47
N GLY A 152 -21.44 26.55 8.18
CA GLY A 152 -21.15 25.22 7.63
C GLY A 152 -21.16 24.11 8.67
N PHE A 153 -21.34 22.86 8.24
CA PHE A 153 -21.29 21.67 9.09
C PHE A 153 -20.50 20.51 8.48
N SER A 154 -19.92 19.68 9.35
CA SER A 154 -19.50 18.31 9.06
C SER A 154 -20.02 17.39 10.17
N SER A 155 -20.10 16.08 9.91
CA SER A 155 -20.46 15.07 10.90
C SER A 155 -19.30 14.12 11.16
N GLU A 156 -19.28 13.52 12.33
CA GLU A 156 -18.15 12.73 12.84
C GLU A 156 -18.67 11.42 13.43
N PHE A 157 -18.05 10.29 13.08
CA PHE A 157 -18.35 8.99 13.67
C PHE A 157 -17.11 8.49 14.41
N THR A 158 -17.28 8.09 15.66
CA THR A 158 -16.18 7.70 16.56
C THR A 158 -16.44 6.33 17.16
N LEU A 159 -15.51 5.41 16.97
CA LEU A 159 -15.47 4.10 17.64
C LEU A 159 -14.48 4.18 18.80
N ILE A 160 -14.93 4.00 20.05
CA ILE A 160 -14.09 4.07 21.26
C ILE A 160 -13.66 2.63 21.62
N SER A 161 -12.37 2.40 21.81
CA SER A 161 -11.87 1.11 22.33
C SER A 161 -12.16 0.99 23.83
N ALA A 162 -12.66 -0.15 24.27
CA ALA A 162 -12.77 -0.48 25.68
C ALA A 162 -11.40 -0.73 26.35
N ALA A 163 -10.37 -1.04 25.56
CA ALA A 163 -9.01 -1.18 26.08
C ALA A 163 -8.45 0.19 26.49
N THR A 164 -7.89 0.26 27.70
CA THR A 164 -7.40 1.51 28.28
C THR A 164 -5.93 1.75 27.96
N GLY A 165 -5.60 2.94 27.45
CA GLY A 165 -4.24 3.41 27.25
C GLY A 165 -4.19 4.94 27.25
N SER A 166 -3.25 5.53 27.98
CA SER A 166 -3.11 6.99 28.12
C SER A 166 -2.36 7.67 26.98
N ALA A 167 -1.77 6.90 26.06
CA ALA A 167 -1.05 7.37 24.88
C ALA A 167 -1.11 6.31 23.76
N PHE A 168 -0.74 6.70 22.54
CA PHE A 168 -0.72 5.80 21.37
C PHE A 168 0.30 4.66 21.50
N ASP A 169 1.33 4.78 22.33
CA ASP A 169 2.34 3.76 22.58
C ASP A 169 1.82 2.49 23.32
N ARG A 170 0.54 2.49 23.69
CA ARG A 170 -0.17 1.34 24.28
C ARG A 170 -0.94 0.49 23.28
N PHE A 171 -0.89 0.86 22.00
CA PHE A 171 -1.61 0.20 20.92
C PHE A 171 -0.68 -0.03 19.72
N ASP A 172 -0.77 -1.20 19.10
CA ASP A 172 -0.16 -1.45 17.81
C ASP A 172 -1.16 -1.01 16.72
N LEU A 173 -0.76 -0.09 15.85
CA LEU A 173 -1.65 0.65 14.93
C LEU A 173 -1.48 0.22 13.47
N PHE A 174 -2.57 0.20 12.70
CA PHE A 174 -2.53 -0.11 11.27
C PHE A 174 -3.37 0.88 10.46
N ALA A 175 -2.77 1.40 9.39
CA ALA A 175 -3.41 2.24 8.39
C ALA A 175 -2.82 1.89 7.00
N PRO A 176 -3.60 1.33 6.05
CA PRO A 176 -3.13 0.87 4.74
C PRO A 176 -2.30 1.91 3.98
N GLY A 177 -1.02 1.62 3.74
CA GLY A 177 -0.07 2.53 3.08
C GLY A 177 0.50 3.67 3.95
N PHE A 178 0.08 3.80 5.21
CA PHE A 178 0.31 5.00 6.01
C PHE A 178 0.99 4.74 7.37
N LEU A 179 0.59 3.68 8.09
CA LEU A 179 1.10 3.37 9.44
C LEU A 179 1.11 1.87 9.69
N TYR A 180 2.23 1.34 10.20
CA TYR A 180 2.42 -0.09 10.44
C TYR A 180 3.09 -0.30 11.79
N ARG A 181 2.30 -0.76 12.74
CA ARG A 181 2.54 -0.82 14.19
C ARG A 181 2.73 0.55 14.84
N ASN A 182 3.69 1.33 14.37
CA ASN A 182 4.00 2.69 14.81
C ASN A 182 4.69 3.46 13.66
N ASN A 183 5.19 4.67 13.93
CA ASN A 183 5.80 5.55 12.92
C ASN A 183 7.35 5.63 13.00
N THR A 184 8.01 4.80 13.81
CA THR A 184 9.46 4.93 14.13
C THR A 184 10.36 4.87 12.91
N TYR A 185 9.97 4.07 11.91
CA TYR A 185 10.69 3.91 10.65
C TYR A 185 9.94 4.55 9.45
N ASN A 186 8.94 5.41 9.67
CA ASN A 186 8.36 6.15 8.55
C ASN A 186 9.38 7.16 7.99
N ASN A 187 9.22 7.53 6.71
CA ASN A 187 10.10 8.52 6.08
C ASN A 187 9.91 9.91 6.74
N PRO A 188 10.94 10.51 7.36
CA PRO A 188 10.80 11.74 8.15
C PRO A 188 10.46 12.99 7.30
N TYR A 189 10.63 12.92 5.98
CA TYR A 189 10.28 14.00 5.05
C TYR A 189 8.81 13.95 4.57
N GLN A 190 8.02 12.99 5.06
CA GLN A 190 6.62 12.76 4.67
C GLN A 190 5.62 13.15 5.78
N SER A 191 4.32 13.15 5.45
CA SER A 191 3.22 13.60 6.31
C SER A 191 2.86 12.59 7.41
N ASN A 192 3.71 12.46 8.43
CA ASN A 192 3.55 11.45 9.47
C ASN A 192 2.54 11.81 10.57
N PRO A 193 1.83 10.81 11.15
CA PRO A 193 1.03 11.02 12.35
C PRO A 193 1.94 11.33 13.53
N ASN A 194 1.66 12.40 14.28
CA ASN A 194 2.38 12.70 15.52
C ASN A 194 1.77 11.89 16.67
N LEU A 195 2.27 10.67 16.89
CA LEU A 195 1.83 9.77 17.96
C LEU A 195 2.13 10.29 19.40
N LYS A 196 2.82 11.44 19.55
CA LYS A 196 2.97 12.17 20.83
C LYS A 196 1.93 13.28 21.03
N SER A 197 1.22 13.69 19.97
CA SER A 197 0.03 14.52 20.10
C SER A 197 -1.19 13.64 20.35
N GLY A 198 -2.15 14.10 21.17
CA GLY A 198 -3.31 13.31 21.56
C GLY A 198 -4.30 12.99 20.42
N SER A 199 -4.13 13.53 19.21
CA SER A 199 -5.04 13.33 18.08
C SER A 199 -4.39 13.65 16.72
N PHE A 200 -4.73 12.89 15.68
CA PHE A 200 -4.39 13.20 14.29
C PHE A 200 -5.52 12.80 13.32
N SER A 201 -5.57 13.40 12.12
CA SER A 201 -6.55 13.09 11.07
C SER A 201 -6.01 13.45 9.68
N PHE A 202 -6.21 12.56 8.70
CA PHE A 202 -5.66 12.66 7.34
C PHE A 202 -6.76 12.44 6.29
N LYS A 203 -6.59 13.04 5.09
CA LYS A 203 -7.52 12.83 3.96
C LYS A 203 -7.59 11.33 3.68
N GLU A 204 -8.79 10.80 3.42
CA GLU A 204 -8.95 9.36 3.18
C GLU A 204 -8.17 8.84 1.96
N MET A 205 -7.83 9.73 1.02
CA MET A 205 -6.95 9.47 -0.12
C MET A 205 -5.45 9.29 0.21
N GLN A 206 -5.06 9.37 1.49
CA GLN A 206 -3.71 9.00 1.95
C GLN A 206 -3.60 7.53 2.40
N TYR A 207 -4.65 6.73 2.17
CA TYR A 207 -4.74 5.33 2.54
C TYR A 207 -5.06 4.46 1.31
N GLY A 208 -4.44 3.29 1.14
CA GLY A 208 -4.77 2.38 0.02
C GLY A 208 -6.19 1.79 0.11
N LEU A 209 -6.64 1.54 1.33
CA LEU A 209 -8.04 1.33 1.69
C LEU A 209 -8.34 2.30 2.85
N PRO A 210 -9.45 3.08 2.87
CA PRO A 210 -9.74 4.07 3.92
C PRO A 210 -10.11 3.45 5.27
N LEU A 211 -9.16 2.76 5.88
CA LEU A 211 -9.25 1.90 7.06
C LEU A 211 -8.22 2.37 8.09
N PHE A 212 -8.61 2.35 9.36
CA PHE A 212 -7.70 2.49 10.49
C PHE A 212 -8.06 1.42 11.51
N MET A 213 -7.06 0.76 12.08
CA MET A 213 -7.19 -0.28 13.08
C MET A 213 -6.22 -0.02 14.25
N ALA A 214 -6.65 -0.37 15.46
CA ALA A 214 -5.82 -0.38 16.66
C ALA A 214 -5.99 -1.71 17.41
N PHE A 215 -4.85 -2.37 17.65
CA PHE A 215 -4.74 -3.58 18.48
C PHE A 215 -4.19 -3.21 19.87
N SER A 216 -4.77 -3.78 20.92
CA SER A 216 -4.29 -3.65 22.30
C SER A 216 -3.52 -4.91 22.72
N PRO A 217 -2.16 -4.91 22.73
CA PRO A 217 -1.35 -6.05 23.14
C PRO A 217 -1.43 -6.36 24.65
N THR A 218 -2.21 -5.59 25.42
CA THR A 218 -2.47 -5.85 26.85
C THR A 218 -3.81 -6.53 27.11
N THR A 219 -4.71 -6.57 26.12
CA THR A 219 -6.06 -7.13 26.24
C THR A 219 -6.47 -8.01 25.06
N ASN A 220 -5.60 -8.18 24.06
CA ASN A 220 -5.85 -8.89 22.79
C ASN A 220 -7.08 -8.38 22.00
N LYS A 221 -7.46 -7.11 22.21
CA LYS A 221 -8.65 -6.50 21.58
C LYS A 221 -8.28 -5.61 20.41
N THR A 222 -9.01 -5.77 19.32
CA THR A 222 -8.89 -5.01 18.08
C THR A 222 -10.15 -4.20 17.85
N ILE A 223 -9.99 -2.93 17.47
CA ILE A 223 -11.06 -2.14 16.85
C ILE A 223 -10.61 -1.58 15.51
N SER A 224 -11.53 -1.51 14.55
CA SER A 224 -11.28 -0.96 13.22
C SER A 224 -12.46 -0.16 12.69
N LEU A 225 -12.16 0.88 11.91
CA LEU A 225 -13.13 1.74 11.24
C LEU A 225 -12.70 1.95 9.79
N SER A 226 -13.60 1.79 8.82
CA SER A 226 -13.34 2.19 7.44
C SER A 226 -14.53 2.86 6.75
N HIS A 227 -14.27 3.69 5.74
CA HIS A 227 -15.28 4.10 4.77
C HIS A 227 -15.50 2.94 3.77
N ILE A 228 -16.76 2.71 3.37
CA ILE A 228 -17.16 1.66 2.41
C ILE A 228 -17.66 2.33 1.13
N ASN A 229 -17.15 1.89 -0.03
CA ASN A 229 -17.50 2.41 -1.35
C ASN A 229 -17.39 3.95 -1.43
N PRO A 230 -16.22 4.53 -1.06
CA PRO A 230 -16.02 5.98 -1.04
C PRO A 230 -16.23 6.60 -2.43
N LYS A 231 -16.88 7.77 -2.46
CA LYS A 231 -17.14 8.54 -3.69
C LYS A 231 -16.45 9.89 -3.64
N ILE A 232 -15.15 9.86 -3.93
CA ILE A 232 -14.26 11.01 -3.76
C ILE A 232 -14.48 12.04 -4.88
N GLU A 233 -15.16 13.13 -4.53
CA GLU A 233 -15.23 14.35 -5.34
C GLU A 233 -14.79 15.55 -4.52
N SER A 234 -14.22 16.57 -5.16
CA SER A 234 -14.01 17.88 -4.54
C SER A 234 -14.87 18.99 -5.15
N GLY A 235 -15.04 18.98 -6.47
CA GLY A 235 -15.55 20.12 -7.24
C GLY A 235 -14.76 21.44 -7.10
N LEU A 236 -13.59 21.39 -6.45
CA LEU A 236 -12.63 22.48 -6.31
C LEU A 236 -11.33 22.07 -7.02
N ILE A 237 -10.54 23.04 -7.46
CA ILE A 237 -9.14 22.79 -7.83
C ILE A 237 -8.31 22.96 -6.55
N GLU A 238 -7.99 21.84 -5.90
CA GLU A 238 -7.46 21.83 -4.52
C GLU A 238 -6.11 22.55 -4.35
N LYS A 239 -5.32 22.70 -5.42
CA LYS A 239 -4.07 23.48 -5.42
C LYS A 239 -4.30 25.01 -5.34
N ASP A 240 -5.46 25.47 -5.81
CA ASP A 240 -5.85 26.88 -5.88
C ASP A 240 -6.69 27.30 -4.64
N CYS A 241 -6.78 26.41 -3.65
CA CYS A 241 -7.55 26.61 -2.42
C CYS A 241 -6.69 27.25 -1.32
N HIS A 242 -7.01 28.48 -0.92
CA HIS A 242 -6.24 29.30 0.02
C HIS A 242 -6.92 29.50 1.39
N ASP A 243 -8.23 29.26 1.52
CA ASP A 243 -8.95 29.45 2.79
C ASP A 243 -8.64 28.39 3.84
N LYS A 244 -8.57 28.83 5.10
CA LYS A 244 -8.36 27.96 6.27
C LYS A 244 -9.60 27.18 6.72
N TRP A 245 -10.77 27.36 6.08
CA TRP A 245 -11.94 26.51 6.29
C TRP A 245 -12.96 26.69 5.16
N TYR A 246 -13.01 25.73 4.23
CA TYR A 246 -13.92 25.74 3.09
C TYR A 246 -15.33 25.30 3.45
N VAL A 247 -16.32 26.04 2.97
CA VAL A 247 -17.74 25.69 3.04
C VAL A 247 -18.28 25.57 1.61
N THR A 248 -18.62 24.35 1.20
CA THR A 248 -19.17 24.05 -0.13
C THR A 248 -19.94 22.73 -0.09
N SER A 249 -20.99 22.56 -0.89
CA SER A 249 -21.68 21.28 -1.05
C SER A 249 -20.95 20.31 -2.00
N THR A 250 -19.90 20.75 -2.69
CA THR A 250 -19.21 19.97 -3.74
C THR A 250 -18.19 18.96 -3.21
N VAL A 251 -17.68 19.16 -1.99
CA VAL A 251 -16.68 18.26 -1.40
C VAL A 251 -17.37 17.02 -0.86
N GLN A 252 -17.02 15.87 -1.42
CA GLN A 252 -17.53 14.54 -1.08
C GLN A 252 -16.43 13.59 -0.57
N TYR A 253 -15.38 14.13 0.05
CA TYR A 253 -14.35 13.32 0.72
C TYR A 253 -14.26 13.65 2.21
N GLY A 254 -13.96 12.63 3.00
CA GLY A 254 -13.79 12.67 4.45
C GLY A 254 -12.34 12.69 4.92
N SER A 255 -12.17 12.42 6.21
CA SER A 255 -10.87 12.22 6.85
C SER A 255 -10.96 11.13 7.89
N LEU A 256 -9.93 10.29 7.96
CA LEU A 256 -9.81 9.22 8.95
C LEU A 256 -8.60 9.50 9.84
N GLY A 257 -8.70 9.11 11.12
CA GLY A 257 -7.62 9.26 12.10
C GLY A 257 -8.03 8.76 13.47
N ALA A 258 -7.28 9.18 14.51
CA ALA A 258 -7.51 8.72 15.87
C ALA A 258 -7.24 9.82 16.92
N GLU A 259 -7.88 9.72 18.09
CA GLU A 259 -7.50 10.44 19.32
C GLU A 259 -7.31 9.45 20.49
N VAL A 260 -6.48 9.82 21.48
CA VAL A 260 -6.45 9.18 22.80
C VAL A 260 -6.98 10.17 23.81
N LYS A 261 -8.11 9.84 24.45
CA LYS A 261 -8.86 10.76 25.30
C LYS A 261 -9.52 10.03 26.45
N ASN A 262 -9.39 10.58 27.66
CA ASN A 262 -9.83 9.96 28.91
C ASN A 262 -9.30 8.52 29.06
N SER A 263 -8.03 8.29 28.68
CA SER A 263 -7.37 6.97 28.68
C SER A 263 -7.99 5.89 27.76
N HIS A 264 -8.77 6.28 26.74
CA HIS A 264 -9.25 5.38 25.69
C HIS A 264 -8.79 5.85 24.32
N LEU A 265 -8.36 4.92 23.47
CA LEU A 265 -8.15 5.18 22.04
C LEU A 265 -9.49 5.23 21.31
N ARG A 266 -9.59 6.13 20.33
CA ARG A 266 -10.79 6.43 19.57
C ARG A 266 -10.43 6.56 18.11
N ILE A 267 -11.09 5.82 17.23
CA ILE A 267 -10.93 5.94 15.78
C ILE A 267 -12.06 6.83 15.26
N ASN A 268 -11.71 7.88 14.51
CA ASN A 268 -12.62 8.94 14.08
C ASN A 268 -12.66 9.04 12.56
N TYR A 269 -13.87 9.06 11.99
CA TYR A 269 -14.13 9.45 10.61
C TYR A 269 -14.94 10.75 10.58
N THR A 270 -14.49 11.77 9.85
CA THR A 270 -15.18 13.07 9.72
C THR A 270 -15.52 13.36 8.25
N TYR A 271 -16.75 13.80 7.99
CA TYR A 271 -17.24 14.10 6.64
C TYR A 271 -18.12 15.37 6.60
N PRO A 272 -17.82 16.35 5.72
CA PRO A 272 -16.60 16.46 4.93
C PRO A 272 -15.31 16.51 5.78
N SER A 273 -14.18 16.30 5.11
CA SER A 273 -12.85 16.14 5.67
C SER A 273 -12.46 17.20 6.72
N ASN A 274 -11.98 16.75 7.89
CA ASN A 274 -11.36 17.58 8.93
C ASN A 274 -9.83 17.31 9.03
N ALA A 275 -9.22 16.87 7.92
CA ALA A 275 -7.78 16.75 7.81
C ALA A 275 -7.11 18.11 7.52
N SER A 276 -5.87 18.28 7.96
CA SER A 276 -5.05 19.50 7.83
C SER A 276 -5.59 20.75 8.55
N SER A 277 -4.86 21.86 8.42
CA SER A 277 -5.27 23.20 8.91
C SER A 277 -6.35 23.88 8.06
N ALA A 278 -7.02 23.15 7.17
CA ALA A 278 -8.08 23.66 6.30
C ALA A 278 -9.31 22.73 6.26
N PRO A 279 -10.13 22.67 7.32
CA PRO A 279 -11.33 21.82 7.35
C PRO A 279 -12.29 22.11 6.19
N ARG A 280 -13.06 21.08 5.84
CA ARG A 280 -14.13 21.11 4.84
C ARG A 280 -15.48 20.99 5.54
N SER A 281 -16.51 21.62 4.99
CA SER A 281 -17.88 21.54 5.53
C SER A 281 -18.91 21.78 4.44
N HIS A 282 -20.09 21.17 4.57
CA HIS A 282 -21.25 21.48 3.75
C HIS A 282 -21.96 22.74 4.31
N PRO A 283 -22.64 23.56 3.48
CA PRO A 283 -23.33 24.75 3.96
C PRO A 283 -24.50 24.38 4.89
N VAL A 284 -24.71 25.14 5.97
CA VAL A 284 -25.94 24.99 6.77
C VAL A 284 -27.06 25.72 6.03
N LYS A 285 -27.79 24.95 5.22
CA LYS A 285 -28.92 25.40 4.42
C LYS A 285 -30.03 24.36 4.53
N GLU A 286 -31.28 24.79 4.65
CA GLU A 286 -32.40 23.83 4.76
C GLU A 286 -32.42 22.83 3.61
N ASN A 287 -32.67 21.56 3.96
CA ASN A 287 -32.59 20.40 3.08
C ASN A 287 -31.20 20.02 2.55
N GLN A 288 -30.12 20.76 2.86
CA GLN A 288 -28.77 20.23 2.68
C GLN A 288 -28.61 18.95 3.50
N SER A 289 -27.99 17.95 2.90
CA SER A 289 -27.69 16.68 3.57
C SER A 289 -26.42 16.05 3.03
N HIS A 290 -25.93 15.04 3.74
CA HIS A 290 -24.98 14.07 3.21
C HIS A 290 -25.26 12.67 3.75
N THR A 291 -24.76 11.65 3.03
CA THR A 291 -24.84 10.25 3.43
C THR A 291 -23.51 9.56 3.13
N TYR A 292 -23.04 8.72 4.06
CA TYR A 292 -21.85 7.85 3.91
C TYR A 292 -22.07 6.54 4.66
N SER A 293 -21.29 5.51 4.36
CA SER A 293 -21.41 4.19 5.00
C SER A 293 -20.07 3.72 5.55
N LEU A 294 -20.00 3.41 6.84
CA LEU A 294 -18.79 2.96 7.51
C LEU A 294 -18.89 1.48 7.89
N ALA A 295 -17.75 0.80 7.91
CA ALA A 295 -17.59 -0.53 8.49
C ALA A 295 -16.96 -0.40 9.89
N LEU A 296 -17.52 -1.10 10.87
CA LEU A 296 -17.00 -1.21 12.23
C LEU A 296 -16.54 -2.66 12.43
N GLY A 297 -15.25 -2.86 12.72
CA GLY A 297 -14.74 -4.15 13.18
C GLY A 297 -14.44 -4.09 14.67
N ALA A 298 -14.81 -5.14 15.39
CA ALA A 298 -14.54 -5.29 16.82
C ALA A 298 -14.38 -6.77 17.14
N MET A 299 -13.18 -7.18 17.57
CA MET A 299 -12.79 -8.59 17.67
C MET A 299 -11.63 -8.79 18.66
N ALA A 300 -11.44 -10.03 19.09
CA ALA A 300 -10.21 -10.46 19.76
C ALA A 300 -9.25 -11.14 18.76
N ASN A 301 -7.94 -10.91 18.91
CA ASN A 301 -6.88 -11.53 18.09
C ASN A 301 -5.66 -11.85 18.95
N ASP A 302 -4.94 -12.92 18.60
CA ASP A 302 -3.74 -13.34 19.36
C ASP A 302 -2.52 -12.42 19.14
N SER A 303 -2.46 -11.72 18.01
CA SER A 303 -1.39 -10.77 17.70
C SER A 303 -1.83 -9.60 16.81
N TYR A 304 -0.98 -8.56 16.74
CA TYR A 304 -1.12 -7.45 15.79
C TYR A 304 -1.11 -7.90 14.32
N THR A 305 -0.32 -8.92 13.96
CA THR A 305 -0.26 -9.41 12.58
C THR A 305 -1.56 -10.11 12.19
N ASP A 306 -2.15 -10.90 13.10
CA ASP A 306 -3.43 -11.58 12.86
C ASP A 306 -4.58 -10.56 12.79
N ALA A 307 -4.58 -9.59 13.72
CA ALA A 307 -5.52 -8.46 13.71
C ALA A 307 -5.45 -7.67 12.40
N THR A 308 -4.25 -7.47 11.85
CA THR A 308 -4.04 -6.75 10.59
C THR A 308 -4.57 -7.55 9.39
N ILE A 309 -4.29 -8.84 9.35
CA ILE A 309 -4.79 -9.76 8.32
C ILE A 309 -6.33 -9.80 8.36
N GLU A 310 -6.92 -10.09 9.52
CA GLU A 310 -8.38 -10.23 9.65
C GLU A 310 -9.11 -8.91 9.34
N SER A 311 -8.66 -7.79 9.93
CA SER A 311 -9.26 -6.48 9.68
C SER A 311 -9.16 -6.06 8.21
N TYR A 312 -8.01 -6.23 7.57
CA TYR A 312 -7.87 -5.83 6.16
C TYR A 312 -8.72 -6.72 5.24
N LYS A 313 -8.69 -8.04 5.42
CA LYS A 313 -9.50 -8.99 4.63
C LYS A 313 -10.99 -8.70 4.75
N GLN A 314 -11.50 -8.49 5.97
CA GLN A 314 -12.91 -8.18 6.24
C GLN A 314 -13.34 -6.84 5.62
N HIS A 315 -12.60 -5.75 5.87
CA HIS A 315 -12.98 -4.43 5.37
C HIS A 315 -12.81 -4.30 3.85
N TYR A 316 -11.82 -4.97 3.25
CA TYR A 316 -11.68 -5.07 1.78
C TYR A 316 -12.91 -5.70 1.13
N ALA A 317 -13.40 -6.82 1.68
CA ALA A 317 -14.53 -7.58 1.12
C ALA A 317 -15.87 -6.82 1.07
N LEU A 318 -16.01 -5.70 1.79
CA LEU A 318 -17.19 -4.83 1.75
C LEU A 318 -17.19 -3.83 0.57
N ASN A 319 -16.07 -3.67 -0.14
CA ASN A 319 -15.90 -2.68 -1.20
C ASN A 319 -16.12 -3.29 -2.59
N LYS A 320 -16.91 -2.61 -3.43
CA LYS A 320 -17.10 -2.92 -4.85
C LYS A 320 -15.96 -2.29 -5.65
N ILE A 321 -15.07 -3.14 -6.14
CA ILE A 321 -13.96 -2.75 -7.01
C ILE A 321 -14.32 -3.15 -8.45
N ASP A 322 -14.46 -2.17 -9.34
CA ASP A 322 -14.67 -2.44 -10.76
C ASP A 322 -13.33 -2.83 -11.41
N LEU A 323 -13.32 -3.93 -12.16
CA LEU A 323 -12.12 -4.45 -12.81
C LEU A 323 -11.95 -3.87 -14.22
N PHE A 324 -10.73 -3.41 -14.53
CA PHE A 324 -10.40 -2.89 -15.85
C PHE A 324 -10.48 -3.97 -16.93
N LYS A 325 -11.03 -3.62 -18.10
CA LYS A 325 -11.18 -4.56 -19.22
C LYS A 325 -9.94 -4.54 -20.10
N VAL A 326 -9.12 -5.56 -19.93
CA VAL A 326 -7.84 -5.77 -20.63
C VAL A 326 -7.62 -7.27 -20.81
N ASP A 327 -7.13 -7.71 -21.96
CA ASP A 327 -6.52 -9.04 -22.08
C ASP A 327 -5.03 -8.95 -21.71
N ILE A 328 -4.57 -9.91 -20.91
CA ILE A 328 -3.24 -9.87 -20.33
C ILE A 328 -2.15 -10.31 -21.32
N LYS A 329 -2.49 -11.09 -22.36
CA LYS A 329 -1.58 -11.39 -23.47
C LYS A 329 -1.39 -10.16 -24.36
N ASP A 330 -2.44 -9.39 -24.62
CA ASP A 330 -2.33 -8.11 -25.34
C ASP A 330 -1.46 -7.09 -24.58
N ALA A 331 -1.64 -6.97 -23.25
CA ALA A 331 -0.80 -6.13 -22.40
C ALA A 331 0.67 -6.59 -22.38
N TYR A 332 0.91 -7.90 -22.29
CA TYR A 332 2.26 -8.48 -22.37
C TYR A 332 2.92 -8.22 -23.74
N THR A 333 2.16 -8.39 -24.82
CA THR A 333 2.62 -8.15 -26.21
C THR A 333 3.06 -6.69 -26.37
N ALA A 334 2.21 -5.74 -25.96
CA ALA A 334 2.55 -4.31 -25.94
C ALA A 334 3.81 -3.98 -25.11
N GLN A 335 4.05 -4.72 -24.03
CA GLN A 335 5.25 -4.55 -23.20
C GLN A 335 6.52 -5.10 -23.87
N MET A 336 6.41 -6.22 -24.58
CA MET A 336 7.52 -6.81 -25.34
C MET A 336 7.86 -6.00 -26.59
N ASP A 337 6.86 -5.52 -27.33
CA ASP A 337 7.05 -4.63 -28.48
C ASP A 337 7.77 -3.35 -28.07
N MET A 338 7.39 -2.77 -26.92
CA MET A 338 8.08 -1.63 -26.32
C MET A 338 9.54 -1.97 -25.97
N PHE A 339 9.79 -3.08 -25.27
CA PHE A 339 11.16 -3.49 -24.94
C PHE A 339 12.01 -3.74 -26.19
N ALA A 340 11.46 -4.41 -27.21
CA ALA A 340 12.16 -4.71 -28.46
C ALA A 340 12.43 -3.47 -29.31
N ALA A 341 11.58 -2.43 -29.23
CA ALA A 341 11.82 -1.14 -29.87
C ALA A 341 12.92 -0.30 -29.18
N LEU A 342 13.17 -0.54 -27.89
CA LEU A 342 14.07 0.25 -27.04
C LEU A 342 15.43 -0.41 -26.77
N ALA A 343 15.52 -1.73 -26.86
CA ALA A 343 16.76 -2.48 -26.66
C ALA A 343 17.75 -2.21 -27.80
N ALA A 344 18.89 -1.59 -27.48
CA ALA A 344 19.88 -1.14 -28.44
C ALA A 344 21.32 -1.18 -27.88
N PRO A 345 22.34 -1.20 -28.75
CA PRO A 345 23.72 -0.91 -28.35
C PRO A 345 23.85 0.57 -27.95
N ILE A 346 24.41 0.81 -26.76
CA ILE A 346 24.66 2.13 -26.20
C ILE A 346 26.17 2.37 -26.22
N VAL A 347 26.61 3.27 -27.10
CA VAL A 347 28.01 3.70 -27.15
C VAL A 347 28.25 4.73 -26.04
N GLY A 348 29.16 4.43 -25.12
CA GLY A 348 29.70 5.38 -24.15
C GLY A 348 30.71 6.32 -24.79
N ASN A 349 30.92 7.52 -24.22
CA ASN A 349 31.86 8.49 -24.79
C ASN A 349 33.34 8.01 -24.79
N SER A 350 33.63 6.94 -24.05
CA SER A 350 34.91 6.20 -24.04
C SER A 350 35.09 5.26 -25.23
N GLY A 351 34.07 5.09 -26.09
CA GLY A 351 34.04 4.09 -27.16
C GLY A 351 33.65 2.67 -26.72
N LYS A 352 33.53 2.41 -25.41
CA LYS A 352 32.95 1.16 -24.89
C LYS A 352 31.47 1.07 -25.30
N VAL A 353 31.04 -0.11 -25.75
CA VAL A 353 29.65 -0.41 -26.10
C VAL A 353 29.01 -1.25 -25.01
N ALA A 354 27.92 -0.77 -24.44
CA ALA A 354 27.00 -1.55 -23.62
C ALA A 354 25.75 -1.92 -24.43
N TYR A 355 24.88 -2.80 -23.91
CA TYR A 355 23.63 -3.16 -24.57
C TYR A 355 22.49 -3.20 -23.56
N GLY A 356 21.38 -2.52 -23.85
CA GLY A 356 20.22 -2.46 -22.96
C GLY A 356 19.16 -1.47 -23.41
N LEU A 357 18.21 -1.20 -22.52
CA LEU A 357 17.22 -0.13 -22.67
C LEU A 357 17.71 1.15 -21.99
N PRO A 358 17.28 2.34 -22.44
CA PRO A 358 17.50 3.60 -21.72
C PRO A 358 17.02 3.53 -20.27
N TRP A 359 17.70 4.28 -19.39
CA TRP A 359 17.34 4.43 -17.97
C TRP A 359 15.95 5.06 -17.79
N SER A 360 15.58 6.00 -18.65
CA SER A 360 14.34 6.76 -18.51
C SER A 360 13.83 7.30 -19.84
N ILE A 361 12.52 7.38 -20.00
CA ILE A 361 11.81 7.75 -21.24
C ILE A 361 10.71 8.78 -20.94
N SER A 362 10.54 9.81 -21.79
CA SER A 362 9.47 10.81 -21.62
C SER A 362 8.06 10.23 -21.78
N ILE A 363 7.13 10.77 -21.00
CA ILE A 363 5.69 10.55 -21.18
C ILE A 363 5.05 11.87 -21.64
N PRO A 364 4.19 11.89 -22.67
CA PRO A 364 3.76 10.75 -23.51
C PRO A 364 4.72 10.45 -24.67
N ASP A 365 5.72 11.30 -24.88
CA ASP A 365 6.48 11.45 -26.13
C ASP A 365 7.44 10.30 -26.49
N GLY A 366 7.74 9.37 -25.57
CA GLY A 366 8.52 8.15 -25.85
C GLY A 366 10.02 8.33 -26.09
N LYS A 367 10.60 9.52 -25.82
CA LYS A 367 12.01 9.80 -26.14
C LYS A 367 12.92 9.41 -24.98
N PRO A 368 14.02 8.67 -25.23
CA PRO A 368 15.05 8.42 -24.22
C PRO A 368 15.60 9.71 -23.62
N HIS A 369 15.71 9.76 -22.29
CA HIS A 369 16.25 10.91 -21.54
C HIS A 369 17.62 10.65 -20.92
N ALA A 370 17.92 9.40 -20.58
CA ALA A 370 19.20 8.98 -20.01
C ALA A 370 19.52 7.55 -20.44
N PHE A 371 20.81 7.29 -20.71
CA PHE A 371 21.30 5.98 -21.15
C PHE A 371 22.24 5.40 -20.08
N GLU A 372 21.69 5.16 -18.89
CA GLU A 372 22.37 4.41 -17.82
C GLU A 372 21.74 3.02 -17.70
N LEU A 373 22.54 2.01 -17.35
CA LEU A 373 22.10 0.62 -17.26
C LEU A 373 22.32 0.12 -15.84
N GLN A 374 21.30 -0.51 -15.24
CA GLN A 374 21.41 -1.14 -13.92
C GLN A 374 20.87 -2.58 -13.99
N ASN A 375 21.62 -3.53 -13.43
CA ASN A 375 21.31 -4.96 -13.58
C ASN A 375 19.94 -5.34 -12.98
N GLY A 376 19.62 -4.73 -11.85
CA GLY A 376 18.39 -4.89 -11.07
C GLY A 376 17.72 -3.57 -10.71
N PHE A 377 16.98 -3.55 -9.58
CA PHE A 377 16.30 -2.39 -8.99
C PHE A 377 15.49 -1.55 -10.01
N VAL A 378 15.98 -0.37 -10.42
CA VAL A 378 15.29 0.53 -11.36
C VAL A 378 15.52 0.12 -12.82
N GLY A 379 16.71 -0.38 -13.13
CA GLY A 379 17.09 -0.74 -14.51
C GLY A 379 16.58 -2.11 -14.96
N ARG A 380 16.51 -3.09 -14.05
CA ARG A 380 16.05 -4.50 -14.29
C ARG A 380 16.53 -5.12 -15.61
N GLN A 381 17.71 -4.71 -16.11
CA GLN A 381 18.13 -4.98 -17.50
C GLN A 381 18.29 -6.49 -17.76
N THR A 382 18.64 -7.25 -16.73
CA THR A 382 18.76 -8.72 -16.76
C THR A 382 17.39 -9.41 -16.91
N SER A 383 16.36 -8.96 -16.17
CA SER A 383 14.98 -9.44 -16.30
C SER A 383 14.42 -9.18 -17.70
N ILE A 384 14.79 -8.04 -18.32
CA ILE A 384 14.37 -7.67 -19.67
C ILE A 384 15.11 -8.50 -20.73
N ALA A 385 16.40 -8.77 -20.53
CA ALA A 385 17.18 -9.66 -21.38
C ALA A 385 16.54 -11.05 -21.49
N TYR A 386 16.18 -11.65 -20.34
CA TYR A 386 15.43 -12.91 -20.29
C TYR A 386 14.09 -12.82 -21.03
N GLN A 387 13.26 -11.80 -20.75
CA GLN A 387 11.93 -11.69 -21.38
C GLN A 387 12.02 -11.53 -22.91
N LEU A 388 12.99 -10.77 -23.41
CA LEU A 388 13.25 -10.65 -24.86
C LEU A 388 13.79 -11.95 -25.47
N MET A 389 14.71 -12.66 -24.80
CA MET A 389 15.16 -13.98 -25.27
C MET A 389 14.00 -14.98 -25.35
N ARG A 390 13.17 -15.05 -24.30
CA ARG A 390 12.01 -15.96 -24.23
C ARG A 390 11.01 -15.63 -25.33
N TYR A 391 10.58 -14.38 -25.42
CA TYR A 391 9.59 -13.93 -26.38
C TYR A 391 10.08 -14.07 -27.83
N GLY A 392 11.36 -13.78 -28.09
CA GLY A 392 11.98 -14.03 -29.38
C GLY A 392 11.93 -15.49 -29.81
N LYS A 393 12.17 -16.45 -28.89
CA LYS A 393 12.01 -17.89 -29.19
C LYS A 393 10.55 -18.30 -29.36
N GLU A 394 9.64 -17.81 -28.51
CA GLU A 394 8.21 -18.14 -28.58
C GLU A 394 7.52 -17.57 -29.84
N GLN A 395 7.98 -16.42 -30.36
CA GLN A 395 7.45 -15.81 -31.59
C GLN A 395 8.26 -16.16 -32.86
N GLY A 396 9.33 -16.96 -32.76
CA GLY A 396 10.21 -17.26 -33.89
C GLY A 396 10.96 -16.03 -34.46
N SER A 397 11.18 -15.00 -33.63
CA SER A 397 11.82 -13.74 -34.02
C SER A 397 13.28 -13.69 -33.53
N ASP A 398 14.21 -14.02 -34.42
CA ASP A 398 15.65 -13.96 -34.14
C ASP A 398 16.14 -12.54 -33.82
N GLU A 399 15.50 -11.48 -34.33
CA GLU A 399 15.85 -10.10 -33.99
C GLU A 399 15.58 -9.78 -32.51
N ILE A 400 14.39 -10.15 -32.02
CA ILE A 400 13.97 -9.96 -30.62
C ILE A 400 14.82 -10.85 -29.70
N PHE A 401 15.07 -12.09 -30.11
CA PHE A 401 15.98 -13.00 -29.40
C PHE A 401 17.40 -12.41 -29.28
N GLN A 402 17.97 -11.91 -30.38
CA GLN A 402 19.35 -11.38 -30.39
C GLN A 402 19.47 -10.11 -29.54
N LYS A 403 18.45 -9.25 -29.51
CA LYS A 403 18.39 -8.09 -28.60
C LYS A 403 18.49 -8.52 -27.13
N GLY A 404 17.67 -9.49 -26.71
CA GLY A 404 17.76 -10.05 -25.36
C GLY A 404 19.09 -10.76 -25.08
N PHE A 405 19.62 -11.50 -26.05
CA PHE A 405 20.87 -12.24 -25.94
C PHE A 405 22.09 -11.32 -25.76
N GLU A 406 22.22 -10.25 -26.54
CA GLU A 406 23.32 -9.29 -26.39
C GLU A 406 23.23 -8.51 -25.06
N MET A 407 22.02 -8.24 -24.55
CA MET A 407 21.83 -7.71 -23.19
C MET A 407 22.33 -8.69 -22.12
N ALA A 408 21.93 -9.97 -22.18
CA ALA A 408 22.39 -11.00 -21.24
C ALA A 408 23.92 -11.14 -21.26
N LYS A 409 24.48 -11.26 -22.46
CA LYS A 409 25.92 -11.35 -22.75
C LYS A 409 26.71 -10.15 -22.21
N PHE A 410 26.20 -8.92 -22.31
CA PHE A 410 26.82 -7.74 -21.69
C PHE A 410 26.95 -7.88 -20.17
N TRP A 411 25.91 -8.38 -19.50
CA TRP A 411 25.91 -8.58 -18.05
C TRP A 411 26.72 -9.79 -17.59
N PHE A 412 26.79 -10.88 -18.37
CA PHE A 412 27.69 -11.99 -18.10
C PHE A 412 29.17 -11.64 -18.34
N ALA A 413 29.46 -10.67 -19.21
CA ALA A 413 30.80 -10.13 -19.42
C ALA A 413 31.27 -9.15 -18.32
N ASP A 414 30.52 -9.00 -17.22
CA ASP A 414 30.97 -8.22 -16.06
C ASP A 414 32.18 -8.86 -15.37
N GLU A 415 33.35 -8.28 -15.61
CA GLU A 415 34.64 -8.64 -14.99
C GLU A 415 34.54 -8.91 -13.48
N GLN A 416 33.75 -8.14 -12.73
CA GLN A 416 33.63 -8.30 -11.27
C GLN A 416 32.76 -9.50 -10.88
N LEU A 417 31.71 -9.78 -11.66
CA LEU A 417 30.90 -10.99 -11.52
C LEU A 417 31.74 -12.24 -11.86
N VAL A 418 32.56 -12.18 -12.91
CA VAL A 418 33.44 -13.28 -13.34
C VAL A 418 34.57 -13.54 -12.33
N GLU A 419 35.26 -12.49 -11.87
CA GLU A 419 36.44 -12.61 -10.99
C GLU A 419 36.07 -12.86 -9.52
N TYR A 420 35.06 -12.15 -8.99
CA TYR A 420 34.70 -12.17 -7.56
C TYR A 420 33.36 -12.85 -7.26
N GLY A 421 32.48 -13.01 -8.26
CA GLY A 421 31.11 -13.49 -8.03
C GLY A 421 30.16 -12.41 -7.52
N LEU A 422 30.48 -11.13 -7.67
CA LEU A 422 29.66 -10.02 -7.18
C LEU A 422 29.49 -8.98 -8.30
N PRO A 423 28.29 -8.82 -8.88
CA PRO A 423 28.12 -7.96 -10.05
C PRO A 423 28.22 -6.47 -9.72
N ARG A 424 28.83 -5.70 -10.62
CA ARG A 424 28.75 -4.23 -10.65
C ARG A 424 27.34 -3.83 -11.02
N SER A 425 26.64 -3.10 -10.16
CA SER A 425 25.22 -2.89 -10.35
C SER A 425 24.84 -1.86 -11.43
N TRP A 426 25.69 -0.86 -11.73
CA TRP A 426 25.29 0.32 -12.52
C TRP A 426 26.39 0.82 -13.48
N TRP A 427 26.09 0.87 -14.79
CA TRP A 427 26.93 1.40 -15.87
C TRP A 427 26.36 2.73 -16.40
N ILE A 428 27.24 3.68 -16.76
CA ILE A 428 26.88 5.06 -17.12
C ILE A 428 27.44 5.44 -18.50
N GLN A 429 26.59 5.90 -19.43
CA GLN A 429 27.07 6.47 -20.71
C GLN A 429 27.73 7.84 -20.54
N THR A 430 27.07 8.72 -19.79
CA THR A 430 27.43 10.13 -19.55
C THR A 430 28.42 10.27 -18.39
N LYS A 431 28.74 11.51 -17.99
CA LYS A 431 29.68 11.78 -16.90
C LYS A 431 29.00 11.69 -15.52
N LYS A 432 29.50 10.81 -14.66
CA LYS A 432 29.20 10.75 -13.23
C LYS A 432 30.46 10.98 -12.40
N ILE A 433 30.30 11.47 -11.18
CA ILE A 433 31.39 11.82 -10.25
C ILE A 433 31.08 11.21 -8.89
N ASP A 434 32.07 10.55 -8.27
CA ASP A 434 31.94 10.00 -6.91
C ASP A 434 32.38 11.00 -5.81
N GLY A 435 32.37 10.58 -4.54
CA GLY A 435 32.81 11.42 -3.42
C GLY A 435 34.33 11.68 -3.37
N TYR A 436 35.11 11.08 -4.26
CA TYR A 436 36.55 11.33 -4.42
C TYR A 436 36.87 12.28 -5.60
N ASN A 437 35.85 12.67 -6.37
CA ASN A 437 35.98 13.38 -7.65
C ASN A 437 36.57 12.52 -8.79
N ASN A 438 36.48 11.19 -8.71
CA ASN A 438 36.76 10.32 -9.86
C ASN A 438 35.64 10.48 -10.89
N GLU A 439 36.00 10.56 -12.18
CA GLU A 439 35.02 10.72 -13.27
C GLU A 439 34.81 9.40 -14.02
N TYR A 440 33.54 9.01 -14.16
CA TYR A 440 33.12 7.79 -14.86
C TYR A 440 32.33 8.17 -16.11
N ILE A 441 32.74 7.66 -17.27
CA ILE A 441 32.12 7.96 -18.58
C ILE A 441 32.20 6.73 -19.49
N GLY A 442 31.04 6.19 -19.91
CA GLY A 442 30.96 4.96 -20.70
C GLY A 442 31.45 3.72 -19.95
N ASP A 443 31.28 3.68 -18.62
CA ASP A 443 31.81 2.62 -17.76
C ASP A 443 30.96 2.39 -16.49
N PHE A 444 31.31 1.36 -15.73
CA PHE A 444 30.76 1.13 -14.39
C PHE A 444 31.38 2.11 -13.38
N TRP A 445 30.53 2.92 -12.75
CA TRP A 445 30.93 3.80 -11.65
C TRP A 445 31.00 3.07 -10.30
N THR A 446 31.54 3.72 -9.28
CA THR A 446 31.81 3.19 -7.92
C THR A 446 30.57 2.84 -7.08
N TYR A 447 29.40 2.73 -7.70
CA TYR A 447 28.15 2.37 -7.03
C TYR A 447 28.22 0.98 -6.36
N PRO A 448 27.95 0.88 -5.04
CA PRO A 448 28.01 -0.38 -4.31
C PRO A 448 27.12 -1.48 -4.89
N SER A 449 27.56 -2.72 -4.73
CA SER A 449 26.71 -3.89 -4.99
C SER A 449 25.71 -4.03 -3.84
N PHE A 450 24.61 -3.28 -3.91
CA PHE A 450 23.49 -3.39 -2.97
C PHE A 450 22.80 -4.75 -3.11
N THR A 451 22.37 -5.32 -1.99
CA THR A 451 21.71 -6.63 -1.93
C THR A 451 20.45 -6.68 -2.79
N ARG A 452 19.68 -5.59 -2.80
CA ARG A 452 18.56 -5.42 -3.73
C ARG A 452 19.00 -5.45 -5.21
N CYS A 453 19.99 -4.66 -5.59
CA CYS A 453 20.43 -4.57 -6.98
C CYS A 453 21.02 -5.89 -7.50
N PHE A 454 21.88 -6.56 -6.73
CA PHE A 454 22.44 -7.84 -7.18
C PHE A 454 21.42 -8.97 -7.15
N THR A 455 20.47 -9.01 -6.21
CA THR A 455 19.46 -10.08 -6.19
C THR A 455 18.57 -9.98 -7.43
N ASP A 456 18.02 -8.79 -7.69
CA ASP A 456 17.22 -8.51 -8.90
C ASP A 456 18.01 -8.83 -10.18
N GLY A 457 19.30 -8.49 -10.22
CA GLY A 457 20.19 -8.80 -11.34
C GLY A 457 20.42 -10.30 -11.56
N MET A 458 20.68 -11.04 -10.48
CA MET A 458 21.01 -12.46 -10.55
C MET A 458 19.78 -13.35 -10.70
N GLU A 459 18.59 -12.92 -10.25
CA GLU A 459 17.31 -13.54 -10.61
C GLU A 459 17.14 -13.56 -12.15
N GLY A 460 17.34 -12.41 -12.81
CA GLY A 460 17.23 -12.32 -14.27
C GLY A 460 18.31 -13.11 -15.02
N LEU A 461 19.55 -13.13 -14.53
CA LEU A 461 20.63 -13.93 -15.14
C LEU A 461 20.44 -15.44 -14.94
N LEU A 462 19.89 -15.89 -13.79
CA LEU A 462 19.50 -17.29 -13.60
C LEU A 462 18.42 -17.70 -14.60
N ASP A 463 17.46 -16.83 -14.91
CA ASP A 463 16.46 -17.09 -15.95
C ASP A 463 17.05 -17.14 -17.37
N CYS A 464 18.06 -16.31 -17.68
CA CYS A 464 18.84 -16.45 -18.92
C CYS A 464 19.57 -17.81 -19.01
N VAL A 465 20.11 -18.34 -17.89
CA VAL A 465 20.74 -19.67 -17.86
C VAL A 465 19.72 -20.78 -18.06
N ARG A 466 18.62 -20.80 -17.29
CA ARG A 466 17.55 -21.81 -17.40
C ARG A 466 16.96 -21.86 -18.81
N LEU A 467 16.79 -20.70 -19.45
CA LEU A 467 16.34 -20.60 -20.83
C LEU A 467 17.40 -21.09 -21.83
N ALA A 468 18.68 -20.78 -21.60
CA ALA A 468 19.79 -21.27 -22.42
C ALA A 468 19.95 -22.80 -22.34
N GLU A 469 19.75 -23.40 -21.16
CA GLU A 469 19.74 -24.85 -20.95
C GLU A 469 18.58 -25.50 -21.74
N ALA A 470 17.34 -25.01 -21.56
CA ALA A 470 16.16 -25.58 -22.23
C ALA A 470 16.21 -25.48 -23.77
N TYR A 471 16.75 -24.39 -24.32
CA TYR A 471 16.96 -24.24 -25.77
C TYR A 471 18.33 -24.74 -26.27
N SER A 472 19.10 -25.44 -25.42
CA SER A 472 20.43 -26.00 -25.77
C SER A 472 21.41 -24.99 -26.40
N LEU A 473 21.41 -23.74 -25.90
CA LEU A 473 22.30 -22.69 -26.37
C LEU A 473 23.75 -22.95 -25.88
N PRO A 474 24.78 -22.71 -26.71
CA PRO A 474 26.19 -22.95 -26.33
C PRO A 474 26.65 -22.25 -25.05
N GLN A 475 26.01 -21.13 -24.68
CA GLN A 475 26.35 -20.31 -23.53
C GLN A 475 25.91 -20.90 -22.18
N ALA A 476 25.04 -21.93 -22.17
CA ALA A 476 24.46 -22.49 -20.94
C ALA A 476 25.53 -22.90 -19.91
N GLU A 477 26.60 -23.58 -20.35
CA GLU A 477 27.68 -24.02 -19.45
C GLU A 477 28.55 -22.86 -18.93
N GLU A 478 28.82 -21.86 -19.78
CA GLU A 478 29.61 -20.67 -19.43
C GLU A 478 28.86 -19.80 -18.43
N TRP A 479 27.64 -19.38 -18.78
CA TRP A 479 26.79 -18.56 -17.93
C TRP A 479 26.42 -19.27 -16.63
N GLY A 480 26.18 -20.60 -16.67
CA GLY A 480 25.96 -21.42 -15.48
C GLY A 480 27.16 -21.44 -14.52
N LYS A 481 28.40 -21.44 -15.02
CA LYS A 481 29.59 -21.29 -14.17
C LYS A 481 29.64 -19.90 -13.50
N ILE A 482 29.27 -18.85 -14.22
CA ILE A 482 29.24 -17.47 -13.70
C ILE A 482 28.15 -17.31 -12.63
N VAL A 483 26.96 -17.88 -12.82
CA VAL A 483 25.91 -17.90 -11.78
C VAL A 483 26.34 -18.69 -10.54
N LYS A 484 27.01 -19.84 -10.71
CA LYS A 484 27.58 -20.63 -9.59
C LYS A 484 28.71 -19.89 -8.86
N LYS A 485 29.51 -19.08 -9.57
CA LYS A 485 30.53 -18.19 -8.99
C LYS A 485 29.90 -17.11 -8.09
N PHE A 486 28.76 -16.54 -8.46
CA PHE A 486 27.95 -15.71 -7.55
C PHE A 486 27.37 -16.51 -6.38
N GLY A 487 26.99 -17.77 -6.62
CA GLY A 487 26.58 -18.72 -5.60
C GLY A 487 27.58 -18.83 -4.44
N GLU A 488 28.87 -19.04 -4.73
CA GLU A 488 29.90 -19.09 -3.69
C GLU A 488 30.06 -17.76 -2.94
N PHE A 489 29.94 -16.61 -3.62
CA PHE A 489 29.92 -15.30 -2.95
C PHE A 489 28.75 -15.22 -1.96
N ILE A 490 27.51 -15.48 -2.38
CA ILE A 490 26.34 -15.28 -1.50
C ILE A 490 26.25 -16.29 -0.35
N LEU A 491 26.85 -17.48 -0.50
CA LEU A 491 27.07 -18.41 0.62
C LEU A 491 28.09 -17.86 1.63
N SER A 492 29.12 -17.14 1.18
CA SER A 492 30.12 -16.51 2.05
C SER A 492 29.68 -15.17 2.67
N ALA A 493 28.69 -14.49 2.08
CA ALA A 493 28.24 -13.14 2.46
C ALA A 493 27.38 -13.09 3.75
N GLU A 494 27.62 -13.99 4.70
CA GLU A 494 26.95 -14.01 6.00
C GLU A 494 27.58 -13.04 7.00
N THR A 495 26.73 -12.36 7.78
CA THR A 495 27.22 -11.61 8.95
C THR A 495 27.18 -12.49 10.20
N ALA A 496 28.28 -12.53 10.95
CA ALA A 496 28.34 -12.94 12.37
C ALA A 496 27.77 -14.33 12.76
N GLY A 497 27.39 -15.20 11.82
CA GLY A 497 26.78 -16.49 12.11
C GLY A 497 25.30 -16.42 12.53
N ASP A 498 24.59 -15.32 12.22
CA ASP A 498 23.18 -15.11 12.58
C ASP A 498 22.22 -15.20 11.38
N GLY A 499 22.63 -15.80 10.27
CA GLY A 499 21.83 -15.98 9.06
C GLY A 499 21.67 -14.72 8.20
N SER A 500 21.92 -13.52 8.73
CA SER A 500 21.63 -12.27 8.02
C SER A 500 22.60 -11.93 6.87
N PHE A 501 22.20 -10.93 6.07
CA PHE A 501 23.01 -10.28 5.03
C PHE A 501 23.14 -8.79 5.32
N TYR A 502 24.26 -8.19 4.95
CA TYR A 502 24.42 -6.73 4.87
C TYR A 502 23.61 -6.12 3.71
N ARG A 503 23.44 -4.80 3.71
CA ARG A 503 22.67 -4.04 2.71
C ARG A 503 23.48 -3.65 1.47
N ALA A 504 24.79 -3.44 1.59
CA ALA A 504 25.67 -3.10 0.46
C ALA A 504 27.11 -3.61 0.65
N TYR A 505 27.74 -4.04 -0.45
CA TYR A 505 29.07 -4.66 -0.48
C TYR A 505 30.06 -3.93 -1.40
N GLN A 506 31.34 -4.13 -1.10
CA GLN A 506 32.52 -3.76 -1.88
C GLN A 506 32.94 -4.91 -2.81
N LYS A 507 33.86 -4.62 -3.74
CA LYS A 507 34.33 -5.57 -4.76
C LYS A 507 34.96 -6.85 -4.19
N ASP A 508 35.54 -6.75 -2.99
CA ASP A 508 36.16 -7.85 -2.24
C ASP A 508 35.16 -8.71 -1.44
N GLY A 509 33.86 -8.43 -1.57
CA GLY A 509 32.80 -9.10 -0.83
C GLY A 509 32.65 -8.66 0.63
N GLN A 510 33.42 -7.68 1.12
CA GLN A 510 33.17 -7.06 2.42
C GLN A 510 31.99 -6.09 2.36
N TYR A 511 31.30 -5.84 3.46
CA TYR A 511 30.29 -4.77 3.49
C TYR A 511 30.93 -3.40 3.25
N LEU A 512 30.19 -2.47 2.66
CA LEU A 512 30.70 -1.12 2.36
C LEU A 512 30.96 -0.34 3.66
N ARG A 513 32.24 -0.03 3.92
CA ARG A 513 32.67 0.84 5.02
C ARG A 513 32.82 2.30 4.59
N ASP A 514 33.28 2.52 3.36
CA ASP A 514 33.41 3.86 2.79
C ASP A 514 32.09 4.33 2.16
N VAL A 515 31.50 5.38 2.73
CA VAL A 515 30.26 5.95 2.21
C VAL A 515 30.49 6.96 1.07
N ASN A 516 31.73 7.38 0.80
CA ASN A 516 32.04 8.35 -0.26
C ASN A 516 31.90 7.77 -1.67
N ALA A 517 31.93 6.43 -1.80
CA ALA A 517 31.85 5.69 -3.07
C ALA A 517 30.67 6.06 -4.00
N ILE A 518 29.58 6.68 -3.52
CA ILE A 518 28.42 7.05 -4.35
C ILE A 518 28.32 8.53 -4.73
N GLY A 519 29.08 9.43 -4.10
CA GLY A 519 28.92 10.86 -4.35
C GLY A 519 29.40 11.76 -3.19
N PRO A 520 29.61 13.06 -3.46
CA PRO A 520 30.10 14.04 -2.48
C PRO A 520 29.00 14.56 -1.54
N TRP A 521 27.73 14.19 -1.73
CA TRP A 521 26.60 14.76 -1.00
C TRP A 521 26.27 13.92 0.25
N GLU A 522 26.38 14.53 1.43
CA GLU A 522 26.18 13.87 2.74
C GLU A 522 24.83 13.13 2.84
N ASP A 523 23.77 13.68 2.24
CA ASP A 523 22.42 13.08 2.22
C ASP A 523 22.28 11.87 1.28
N GLU A 524 23.19 11.68 0.33
CA GLU A 524 23.31 10.42 -0.41
C GLU A 524 24.00 9.39 0.47
N GLN A 525 25.15 9.75 1.06
CA GLN A 525 25.95 8.89 1.93
C GLN A 525 25.13 8.31 3.10
N LYS A 526 24.24 9.11 3.71
CA LYS A 526 23.30 8.69 4.77
C LYS A 526 22.31 7.59 4.37
N LYS A 527 21.99 7.43 3.08
CA LYS A 527 21.00 6.44 2.58
C LYS A 527 21.58 5.03 2.47
N ILE A 528 22.90 4.90 2.30
CA ILE A 528 23.55 3.60 2.06
C ILE A 528 23.23 2.64 3.21
N GLN A 529 23.54 3.04 4.44
CA GLN A 529 23.33 2.26 5.66
C GLN A 529 23.83 0.80 5.50
N ALA A 530 25.02 0.63 4.90
CA ALA A 530 25.50 -0.64 4.36
C ALA A 530 25.55 -1.80 5.37
N ASN A 531 25.88 -1.49 6.63
CA ASN A 531 25.96 -2.46 7.71
C ASN A 531 24.58 -2.87 8.27
N ALA A 532 23.48 -2.28 7.81
CA ALA A 532 22.13 -2.68 8.18
C ALA A 532 21.77 -4.05 7.57
N LYS A 533 20.96 -4.81 8.31
CA LYS A 533 20.54 -6.19 7.97
C LYS A 533 19.18 -6.28 7.25
N THR A 534 18.60 -5.13 6.94
CA THR A 534 17.23 -4.94 6.42
C THR A 534 16.96 -5.64 5.09
N ASN A 535 17.98 -5.90 4.29
CA ASN A 535 17.86 -6.62 3.02
C ASN A 535 17.98 -8.15 3.17
N THR A 536 18.03 -8.71 4.40
CA THR A 536 18.22 -10.16 4.63
C THR A 536 17.16 -11.04 3.95
N LEU A 537 15.90 -10.60 3.88
CA LEU A 537 14.84 -11.38 3.21
C LEU A 537 14.91 -11.32 1.67
N ILE A 538 15.57 -10.31 1.09
CA ILE A 538 15.62 -10.11 -0.37
C ILE A 538 16.19 -11.32 -1.13
N PRO A 539 17.40 -11.85 -0.80
CA PRO A 539 17.98 -12.97 -1.55
C PRO A 539 17.36 -14.34 -1.24
N VAL A 540 16.40 -14.45 -0.31
CA VAL A 540 15.85 -15.76 0.11
C VAL A 540 15.18 -16.50 -1.06
N ARG A 541 14.44 -15.79 -1.93
CA ARG A 541 13.85 -16.39 -3.14
C ARG A 541 14.96 -16.91 -4.06
N LEU A 542 15.91 -16.06 -4.43
CA LEU A 542 17.05 -16.41 -5.28
C LEU A 542 17.86 -17.60 -4.74
N LEU A 543 18.10 -17.69 -3.43
CA LEU A 543 18.79 -18.84 -2.82
C LEU A 543 17.99 -20.15 -2.99
N ILE A 544 16.67 -20.12 -2.81
CA ILE A 544 15.82 -21.30 -3.05
C ILE A 544 15.80 -21.64 -4.55
N ARG A 545 15.76 -20.65 -5.44
CA ARG A 545 15.90 -20.86 -6.90
C ARG A 545 17.25 -21.48 -7.27
N MET A 546 18.34 -21.06 -6.62
CA MET A 546 19.69 -21.62 -6.81
C MET A 546 19.76 -23.08 -6.34
N TRP A 547 19.12 -23.43 -5.22
CA TRP A 547 18.98 -24.82 -4.78
C TRP A 547 18.17 -25.66 -5.77
N GLU A 548 17.01 -25.18 -6.20
CA GLU A 548 16.14 -25.88 -7.17
C GLU A 548 16.83 -26.13 -8.52
N TRP A 549 17.66 -25.18 -8.98
CA TRP A 549 18.41 -25.30 -10.24
C TRP A 549 19.65 -26.21 -10.12
N SER A 550 20.44 -26.05 -9.05
CA SER A 550 21.75 -26.70 -8.94
C SER A 550 21.76 -28.01 -8.15
N GLY A 551 20.71 -28.28 -7.38
CA GLY A 551 20.65 -29.37 -6.40
C GLY A 551 21.48 -29.13 -5.13
N ASP A 552 22.29 -28.06 -5.06
CA ASP A 552 23.16 -27.80 -3.91
C ASP A 552 22.37 -27.28 -2.71
N LYS A 553 22.30 -28.12 -1.67
CA LYS A 553 21.55 -27.83 -0.45
C LYS A 553 22.12 -26.64 0.36
N ARG A 554 23.40 -26.25 0.16
CA ARG A 554 23.99 -25.08 0.84
C ARG A 554 23.13 -23.82 0.66
N TYR A 555 22.53 -23.63 -0.52
CA TYR A 555 21.66 -22.47 -0.77
C TYR A 555 20.33 -22.55 0.00
N LEU A 556 19.73 -23.74 0.13
CA LEU A 556 18.50 -23.92 0.93
C LEU A 556 18.78 -23.68 2.43
N ASP A 557 19.88 -24.22 2.96
CA ASP A 557 20.25 -24.05 4.36
C ASP A 557 20.55 -22.55 4.66
N ARG A 558 21.23 -21.85 3.74
CA ARG A 558 21.44 -20.38 3.80
C ARG A 558 20.13 -19.59 3.70
N ALA A 559 19.19 -20.01 2.84
CA ALA A 559 17.88 -19.38 2.70
C ALA A 559 17.05 -19.50 3.98
N ILE A 560 17.07 -20.68 4.62
CA ILE A 560 16.40 -20.93 5.91
C ILE A 560 17.01 -20.03 6.99
N ALA A 561 18.35 -19.95 7.10
CA ALA A 561 19.01 -19.11 8.10
C ALA A 561 18.63 -17.62 7.96
N ALA A 562 18.65 -17.08 6.74
CA ALA A 562 18.18 -15.72 6.45
C ALA A 562 16.67 -15.55 6.72
N GLY A 563 15.87 -16.57 6.43
CA GLY A 563 14.45 -16.66 6.77
C GLY A 563 14.18 -16.55 8.26
N GLU A 564 14.88 -17.33 9.10
CA GLU A 564 14.73 -17.28 10.57
C GLU A 564 15.11 -15.90 11.11
N PHE A 565 16.19 -15.29 10.60
CA PHE A 565 16.56 -13.92 10.99
C PHE A 565 15.43 -12.94 10.67
N GLY A 566 14.92 -12.94 9.43
CA GLY A 566 13.88 -12.00 9.01
C GLY A 566 12.51 -12.25 9.67
N TYR A 567 12.17 -13.51 9.94
CA TYR A 567 10.96 -13.90 10.67
C TYR A 567 11.00 -13.45 12.14
N ASN A 568 12.14 -13.62 12.81
CA ASN A 568 12.27 -13.16 14.19
C ASN A 568 12.40 -11.62 14.28
N LYS A 569 13.18 -10.98 13.39
CA LYS A 569 13.43 -9.52 13.46
C LYS A 569 12.33 -8.66 12.84
N TYR A 570 11.85 -8.97 11.65
CA TYR A 570 10.90 -8.10 10.93
C TYR A 570 9.45 -8.49 11.17
N PHE A 571 9.13 -9.78 11.13
CA PHE A 571 7.77 -10.26 11.40
C PHE A 571 7.42 -10.27 12.90
N LYS A 572 8.19 -10.93 13.77
CA LYS A 572 7.88 -11.02 15.22
C LYS A 572 8.24 -9.78 16.04
N GLU A 573 9.52 -9.40 16.08
CA GLU A 573 9.98 -8.30 16.94
C GLU A 573 9.47 -6.94 16.46
N LEU A 574 9.72 -6.59 15.20
CA LEU A 574 9.34 -5.27 14.66
C LEU A 574 7.85 -5.20 14.28
N GLY A 575 7.29 -6.23 13.65
CA GLY A 575 5.92 -6.24 13.15
C GLY A 575 5.72 -5.44 11.86
N THR A 576 6.79 -5.07 11.15
CA THR A 576 6.75 -4.33 9.88
C THR A 576 8.05 -4.54 9.09
N PHE A 577 8.03 -4.27 7.79
CA PHE A 577 9.14 -4.47 6.87
C PHE A 577 9.74 -3.12 6.44
N ILE A 578 11.07 -3.04 6.36
CA ILE A 578 11.79 -1.77 6.15
C ILE A 578 12.95 -1.89 5.16
N GLY A 579 13.18 -0.83 4.37
CA GLY A 579 14.41 -0.62 3.60
C GLY A 579 14.54 -1.43 2.31
N GLY A 580 13.42 -1.70 1.61
CA GLY A 580 13.38 -2.47 0.38
C GLY A 580 14.13 -1.82 -0.79
N THR A 581 14.32 -0.49 -0.76
CA THR A 581 14.97 0.28 -1.83
C THR A 581 16.38 0.79 -1.44
N PRO A 582 17.36 0.85 -2.38
CA PRO A 582 18.68 1.45 -2.15
C PRO A 582 18.70 2.98 -2.10
N ASP A 583 17.76 3.64 -2.78
CA ASP A 583 17.72 5.09 -3.00
C ASP A 583 17.09 5.89 -1.84
N ASN A 584 16.50 5.19 -0.87
CA ASN A 584 16.00 5.74 0.39
C ASN A 584 16.77 5.11 1.57
N ALA A 585 16.74 5.77 2.74
CA ALA A 585 17.17 5.15 3.98
C ALA A 585 16.25 3.96 4.36
N ASN A 586 16.60 3.20 5.40
CA ASN A 586 15.76 2.08 5.86
C ASN A 586 14.44 2.55 6.50
N VAL A 587 13.44 2.82 5.66
CA VAL A 587 12.09 3.25 6.03
C VAL A 587 11.05 2.16 5.80
N VAL A 588 9.83 2.30 6.33
CA VAL A 588 8.72 1.38 6.04
C VAL A 588 8.21 1.61 4.61
N ASP A 589 8.41 0.63 3.74
CA ASP A 589 8.06 0.67 2.32
C ASP A 589 7.43 -0.65 1.85
N LYS A 590 6.61 -0.58 0.79
CA LYS A 590 5.91 -1.76 0.24
C LYS A 590 6.87 -2.80 -0.30
N GLU A 591 8.02 -2.40 -0.85
CA GLU A 591 8.94 -3.29 -1.54
C GLU A 591 9.60 -4.25 -0.54
N ALA A 592 9.96 -3.76 0.65
CA ALA A 592 10.40 -4.60 1.77
C ALA A 592 9.36 -5.69 2.10
N GLY A 593 8.07 -5.36 2.03
CA GLY A 593 6.97 -6.30 2.15
C GLY A 593 6.86 -7.29 0.99
N VAL A 594 7.06 -6.84 -0.26
CA VAL A 594 7.09 -7.70 -1.45
C VAL A 594 8.20 -8.74 -1.35
N TYR A 595 9.42 -8.35 -0.97
CA TYR A 595 10.52 -9.31 -0.78
C TYR A 595 10.32 -10.20 0.45
N ALA A 596 9.68 -9.72 1.52
CA ALA A 596 9.29 -10.58 2.64
C ALA A 596 8.26 -11.64 2.22
N MET A 597 7.26 -11.27 1.41
CA MET A 597 6.29 -12.20 0.84
C MET A 597 6.96 -13.20 -0.10
N TYR A 598 7.85 -12.76 -1.00
CA TYR A 598 8.64 -13.65 -1.86
C TYR A 598 9.48 -14.65 -1.05
N ALA A 599 10.15 -14.19 0.00
CA ALA A 599 10.95 -15.01 0.90
C ALA A 599 10.12 -16.06 1.63
N PHE A 600 9.04 -15.64 2.30
CA PHE A 600 8.24 -16.53 3.14
C PHE A 600 7.37 -17.49 2.31
N THR A 601 6.83 -17.09 1.16
CA THR A 601 6.13 -18.01 0.25
C THR A 601 7.10 -19.07 -0.29
N ALA A 602 8.31 -18.69 -0.72
CA ALA A 602 9.30 -19.64 -1.21
C ALA A 602 9.78 -20.60 -0.09
N LEU A 603 10.02 -20.09 1.13
CA LEU A 603 10.35 -20.93 2.29
C LEU A 603 9.23 -21.91 2.66
N TYR A 604 7.97 -21.50 2.57
CA TYR A 604 6.84 -22.41 2.74
C TYR A 604 6.83 -23.51 1.68
N GLN A 605 6.97 -23.16 0.39
CA GLN A 605 7.05 -24.13 -0.71
C GLN A 605 8.24 -25.11 -0.55
N ALA A 606 9.37 -24.65 -0.03
CA ALA A 606 10.59 -25.46 0.12
C ALA A 606 10.62 -26.34 1.40
N THR A 607 9.84 -26.01 2.43
CA THR A 607 9.93 -26.68 3.75
C THR A 607 8.62 -27.24 4.31
N GLY A 608 7.47 -26.75 3.85
CA GLY A 608 6.15 -27.10 4.40
C GLY A 608 5.82 -26.53 5.80
N ASP A 609 6.74 -25.80 6.44
CA ASP A 609 6.50 -25.21 7.77
C ASP A 609 5.52 -24.02 7.66
N LYS A 610 4.35 -24.19 8.29
CA LYS A 610 3.24 -23.22 8.26
C LYS A 610 3.60 -21.86 8.86
N LYS A 611 4.65 -21.75 9.70
CA LYS A 611 5.08 -20.43 10.22
C LYS A 611 5.46 -19.47 9.10
N TRP A 612 6.02 -20.00 8.00
CA TRP A 612 6.35 -19.22 6.81
C TRP A 612 5.09 -18.78 6.07
N LEU A 613 4.08 -19.65 5.95
CA LEU A 613 2.80 -19.27 5.33
C LEU A 613 2.12 -18.12 6.09
N SER A 614 2.05 -18.18 7.42
CA SER A 614 1.48 -17.09 8.24
C SER A 614 2.26 -15.76 8.09
N ALA A 615 3.59 -15.83 7.98
CA ALA A 615 4.41 -14.64 7.72
C ALA A 615 4.26 -14.11 6.29
N ALA A 616 4.05 -14.99 5.31
CA ALA A 616 3.74 -14.64 3.93
C ALA A 616 2.36 -13.99 3.80
N GLU A 617 1.35 -14.49 4.51
CA GLU A 617 0.01 -13.90 4.56
C GLU A 617 0.02 -12.46 5.10
N TYR A 618 0.80 -12.19 6.16
CA TYR A 618 1.00 -10.84 6.67
C TYR A 618 1.78 -9.96 5.69
N ALA A 619 2.88 -10.45 5.13
CA ALA A 619 3.68 -9.70 4.16
C ALA A 619 2.89 -9.34 2.88
N ALA A 620 2.01 -10.24 2.43
CA ALA A 620 1.09 -10.01 1.32
C ALA A 620 0.04 -8.94 1.65
N VAL A 621 -0.60 -9.00 2.83
CA VAL A 621 -1.56 -7.97 3.28
C VAL A 621 -0.85 -6.62 3.44
N PHE A 622 0.32 -6.59 4.08
CA PHE A 622 1.16 -5.40 4.22
C PHE A 622 1.45 -4.75 2.85
N ALA A 623 2.02 -5.52 1.91
CA ALA A 623 2.43 -4.99 0.60
C ALA A 623 1.22 -4.54 -0.24
N PHE A 624 0.15 -5.33 -0.27
CA PHE A 624 -1.08 -4.99 -0.99
C PHE A 624 -1.83 -3.80 -0.38
N SER A 625 -1.73 -3.58 0.93
CA SER A 625 -2.45 -2.46 1.60
C SER A 625 -1.97 -1.05 1.17
N TYR A 626 -0.86 -0.95 0.44
CA TYR A 626 -0.46 0.29 -0.24
C TYR A 626 -1.30 0.60 -1.50
N THR A 627 -2.02 -0.36 -2.07
CA THR A 627 -2.81 -0.21 -3.30
C THR A 627 -4.18 0.43 -3.07
N TYR A 628 -4.53 1.40 -3.92
CA TYR A 628 -5.87 1.98 -3.95
C TYR A 628 -6.93 0.96 -4.37
N CYS A 629 -7.87 0.72 -3.45
CA CYS A 629 -9.00 -0.21 -3.58
C CYS A 629 -10.33 0.51 -3.87
N TYR A 630 -10.26 1.73 -4.39
CA TYR A 630 -11.36 2.62 -4.78
C TYR A 630 -10.81 3.65 -5.77
N ASP A 631 -11.70 4.33 -6.51
CA ASP A 631 -11.31 5.25 -7.59
C ASP A 631 -11.64 6.72 -7.28
N PHE A 632 -10.89 7.64 -7.87
CA PHE A 632 -11.10 9.08 -7.71
C PHE A 632 -10.47 9.92 -8.84
N ALA A 633 -11.10 11.04 -9.20
CA ALA A 633 -10.66 11.91 -10.29
C ALA A 633 -9.68 13.02 -9.82
N ILE A 634 -8.63 13.28 -10.61
CA ILE A 634 -7.67 14.37 -10.36
C ILE A 634 -7.93 15.53 -11.32
N GLN A 635 -8.45 16.63 -10.76
CA GLN A 635 -8.70 17.86 -11.52
C GLN A 635 -7.39 18.56 -11.92
N GLY A 636 -7.25 18.92 -13.20
CA GLY A 636 -6.08 19.63 -13.71
C GLY A 636 -5.93 19.57 -15.23
N ASN A 637 -5.25 20.56 -15.80
CA ASN A 637 -5.13 20.72 -17.26
C ASN A 637 -3.85 20.11 -17.85
N ASP A 638 -2.92 19.64 -17.03
CA ASP A 638 -1.63 19.08 -17.44
C ASP A 638 -1.77 17.96 -18.49
N LYS A 639 -0.92 17.98 -19.53
CA LYS A 639 -0.95 17.01 -20.66
C LYS A 639 -0.71 15.57 -20.18
N ALA A 640 0.12 15.39 -19.15
CA ALA A 640 0.43 14.09 -18.58
C ALA A 640 -0.63 13.56 -17.59
N ASN A 641 -1.60 14.38 -17.16
CA ASN A 641 -2.64 13.92 -16.23
C ASN A 641 -3.67 13.06 -16.96
N ILE A 642 -3.53 11.74 -16.89
CA ILE A 642 -4.50 10.77 -17.40
C ILE A 642 -5.65 10.49 -16.42
N PHE A 643 -5.54 10.92 -15.16
CA PHE A 643 -6.46 10.58 -14.07
C PHE A 643 -7.66 11.53 -13.94
N LYS A 644 -7.98 12.30 -15.00
CA LYS A 644 -9.05 13.33 -15.00
C LYS A 644 -10.45 12.73 -14.80
N GLU A 645 -10.65 11.50 -15.28
CA GLU A 645 -11.90 10.74 -15.19
C GLU A 645 -11.78 9.54 -14.23
N GLY A 646 -10.78 9.53 -13.34
CA GLY A 646 -10.45 8.39 -12.47
C GLY A 646 -9.36 7.48 -13.04
N GLY A 647 -9.42 6.19 -12.73
CA GLY A 647 -8.44 5.18 -13.10
C GLY A 647 -7.24 5.02 -12.16
N ILE A 648 -7.42 5.34 -10.87
CA ILE A 648 -6.39 5.24 -9.83
C ILE A 648 -6.38 3.87 -9.14
N THR A 649 -7.45 3.08 -9.22
CA THR A 649 -7.47 1.72 -8.64
C THR A 649 -6.28 0.89 -9.14
N GLY A 650 -5.59 0.19 -8.25
CA GLY A 650 -4.38 -0.57 -8.60
C GLY A 650 -3.07 0.24 -8.48
N TYR A 651 -3.08 1.57 -8.55
CA TYR A 651 -1.91 2.37 -8.14
C TYR A 651 -1.64 2.19 -6.65
N SER A 652 -0.39 2.37 -6.25
CA SER A 652 0.11 2.07 -4.91
C SER A 652 0.96 3.21 -4.35
N LEU A 653 0.71 3.60 -3.10
CA LEU A 653 1.56 4.55 -2.35
C LEU A 653 3.02 4.04 -2.30
N ILE A 654 4.03 4.91 -2.38
CA ILE A 654 5.45 4.49 -2.43
C ILE A 654 5.93 3.88 -1.11
N SER A 655 5.78 4.62 -0.01
CA SER A 655 6.26 4.28 1.34
C SER A 655 5.34 4.86 2.40
N ALA A 656 5.49 4.44 3.67
CA ALA A 656 4.56 4.78 4.73
C ALA A 656 4.45 6.31 4.95
N GLY A 657 3.24 6.85 4.75
CA GLY A 657 2.94 8.27 4.83
C GLY A 657 3.28 9.09 3.59
N ALA A 658 3.76 8.46 2.51
CA ALA A 658 4.18 9.14 1.29
C ALA A 658 3.01 9.66 0.46
N LYS A 659 3.20 10.82 -0.20
CA LYS A 659 2.21 11.38 -1.14
C LYS A 659 2.31 10.85 -2.58
N GLY A 660 3.50 10.37 -2.95
CA GLY A 660 3.78 9.81 -4.26
C GLY A 660 3.28 8.36 -4.39
N THR A 661 2.87 8.01 -5.59
CA THR A 661 2.21 6.75 -5.94
C THR A 661 2.73 6.23 -7.29
N ASP A 662 2.67 4.92 -7.49
CA ASP A 662 3.22 4.25 -8.66
C ASP A 662 2.54 2.88 -8.91
N ASN A 663 3.04 2.16 -9.91
CA ASN A 663 2.49 0.89 -10.39
C ASN A 663 3.18 -0.38 -9.81
N PHE A 664 4.11 -0.26 -8.85
CA PHE A 664 4.99 -1.35 -8.38
C PHE A 664 4.24 -2.59 -7.88
N ASN A 665 3.07 -2.45 -7.27
CA ASN A 665 2.27 -3.59 -6.84
C ASN A 665 1.75 -4.46 -8.02
N ALA A 666 1.94 -4.08 -9.28
CA ALA A 666 1.80 -5.00 -10.41
C ALA A 666 2.63 -6.29 -10.21
N ASN A 667 3.83 -6.18 -9.61
CA ASN A 667 4.76 -7.29 -9.35
C ASN A 667 4.14 -8.49 -8.60
N ILE A 668 3.10 -8.28 -7.78
CA ILE A 668 2.65 -9.28 -6.80
C ILE A 668 1.40 -10.06 -7.20
N TYR A 669 0.75 -9.76 -8.33
CA TYR A 669 -0.53 -10.41 -8.66
C TYR A 669 -0.42 -11.94 -8.82
N TYR A 670 0.69 -12.42 -9.38
CA TYR A 670 1.02 -13.85 -9.48
C TYR A 670 1.23 -14.51 -8.11
N GLU A 671 1.93 -13.85 -7.18
CA GLU A 671 2.17 -14.38 -5.83
C GLU A 671 0.92 -14.32 -4.94
N LEU A 672 0.05 -13.31 -5.12
CA LEU A 672 -1.27 -13.31 -4.50
C LEU A 672 -2.13 -14.45 -5.05
N PHE A 673 -2.08 -14.75 -6.34
CA PHE A 673 -2.78 -15.92 -6.88
C PHE A 673 -2.22 -17.23 -6.31
N LYS A 674 -0.89 -17.40 -6.22
CA LYS A 674 -0.27 -18.53 -5.51
C LYS A 674 -0.77 -18.64 -4.07
N LEU A 675 -0.76 -17.55 -3.30
CA LEU A 675 -1.27 -17.54 -1.93
C LEU A 675 -2.74 -17.94 -1.85
N SER A 676 -3.58 -17.53 -2.81
CA SER A 676 -4.98 -17.96 -2.87
C SER A 676 -5.13 -19.47 -3.06
N VAL A 677 -4.23 -20.12 -3.82
CA VAL A 677 -4.21 -21.59 -3.99
C VAL A 677 -3.64 -22.30 -2.76
N LEU A 678 -2.63 -21.72 -2.12
CA LEU A 678 -1.97 -22.27 -0.93
C LEU A 678 -2.81 -22.16 0.35
N THR A 679 -3.71 -21.17 0.43
CA THR A 679 -4.59 -20.91 1.59
C THR A 679 -6.08 -21.25 1.34
N ASN A 680 -6.49 -21.37 0.07
CA ASN A 680 -7.90 -21.40 -0.36
C ASN A 680 -8.72 -20.14 0.05
N ASP A 681 -8.04 -19.01 0.29
CA ASP A 681 -8.68 -17.74 0.67
C ASP A 681 -9.00 -16.85 -0.55
N LYS A 682 -10.29 -16.50 -0.67
CA LYS A 682 -10.85 -15.66 -1.74
C LYS A 682 -10.33 -14.22 -1.72
N PHE A 683 -9.85 -13.72 -0.58
CA PHE A 683 -9.22 -12.40 -0.51
C PHE A 683 -8.04 -12.30 -1.47
N TYR A 684 -7.10 -13.26 -1.41
CA TYR A 684 -5.91 -13.24 -2.24
C TYR A 684 -6.25 -13.44 -3.73
N ALA A 685 -7.28 -14.23 -4.05
CA ALA A 685 -7.78 -14.37 -5.41
C ALA A 685 -8.37 -13.06 -5.96
N ASN A 686 -9.15 -12.32 -5.16
CA ASN A 686 -9.73 -11.04 -5.56
C ASN A 686 -8.65 -9.95 -5.69
N ALA A 687 -7.71 -9.87 -4.75
CA ALA A 687 -6.57 -8.96 -4.80
C ALA A 687 -5.67 -9.23 -6.01
N ALA A 688 -5.44 -10.51 -6.35
CA ALA A 688 -4.73 -10.90 -7.56
C ALA A 688 -5.44 -10.38 -8.83
N LYS A 689 -6.77 -10.55 -8.96
CA LYS A 689 -7.53 -10.04 -10.12
C LYS A 689 -7.51 -8.51 -10.22
N GLN A 690 -7.57 -7.80 -9.10
CA GLN A 690 -7.47 -6.34 -9.07
C GLN A 690 -6.11 -5.86 -9.60
N LEU A 691 -5.01 -6.49 -9.18
CA LEU A 691 -3.67 -6.13 -9.65
C LEU A 691 -3.36 -6.65 -11.06
N GLU A 692 -3.93 -7.79 -11.43
CA GLU A 692 -3.89 -8.31 -12.80
C GLU A 692 -4.46 -7.26 -13.76
N ARG A 693 -5.67 -6.75 -13.52
CA ARG A 693 -6.37 -5.85 -14.45
C ARG A 693 -6.02 -4.38 -14.24
N ASN A 694 -6.21 -3.84 -13.03
CA ASN A 694 -6.32 -2.40 -12.86
C ASN A 694 -4.95 -1.69 -12.92
N THR A 695 -3.82 -2.38 -12.66
CA THR A 695 -2.50 -1.75 -12.89
C THR A 695 -2.21 -1.47 -14.37
N LYS A 696 -3.02 -2.02 -15.31
CA LYS A 696 -2.89 -1.84 -16.77
C LYS A 696 -3.82 -0.75 -17.31
N GLN A 697 -4.77 -0.26 -16.52
CA GLN A 697 -5.61 0.90 -16.85
C GLN A 697 -4.87 2.19 -17.26
N PRO A 698 -3.68 2.52 -16.69
CA PRO A 698 -2.91 3.70 -17.09
C PRO A 698 -2.10 3.50 -18.38
N MET A 699 -1.93 2.26 -18.85
CA MET A 699 -1.29 1.97 -20.14
C MET A 699 -2.19 2.40 -21.30
N ASP A 700 -1.60 2.72 -22.45
CA ASP A 700 -2.30 3.15 -23.66
C ASP A 700 -2.61 1.99 -24.62
N LEU A 701 -3.21 0.93 -24.09
CA LEU A 701 -3.46 -0.31 -24.83
C LEU A 701 -4.47 -0.12 -25.98
N ASP A 702 -5.43 0.81 -25.82
CA ASP A 702 -6.43 1.19 -26.83
C ASP A 702 -6.00 2.38 -27.71
N GLY A 703 -4.91 3.08 -27.39
CA GLY A 703 -4.40 4.24 -28.12
C GLY A 703 -5.12 5.57 -27.83
N THR A 704 -5.96 5.62 -26.79
CA THR A 704 -6.73 6.82 -26.41
C THR A 704 -5.93 7.87 -25.64
N LYS A 705 -4.82 7.50 -24.99
CA LYS A 705 -3.97 8.39 -24.18
C LYS A 705 -2.90 9.10 -25.01
N GLY A 706 -2.61 8.61 -26.22
CA GLY A 706 -1.66 9.22 -27.14
C GLY A 706 -0.20 9.02 -26.74
N TYR A 707 0.13 7.89 -26.11
CA TYR A 707 1.48 7.51 -25.72
C TYR A 707 2.25 6.88 -26.89
N ALA A 708 3.54 7.18 -27.01
CA ALA A 708 4.38 6.68 -28.11
C ALA A 708 4.58 5.14 -28.12
N HIS A 709 4.41 4.48 -26.97
CA HIS A 709 4.31 3.02 -26.85
C HIS A 709 3.11 2.67 -25.97
N LYS A 710 2.36 1.64 -26.36
CA LYS A 710 1.14 1.20 -25.67
C LYS A 710 1.35 0.86 -24.18
N ALA A 711 2.53 0.36 -23.80
CA ALA A 711 2.83 -0.05 -22.42
C ALA A 711 3.47 1.05 -21.53
N LEU A 712 3.60 2.30 -22.02
CA LEU A 712 4.02 3.42 -21.18
C LEU A 712 3.01 3.68 -20.05
N LEU A 713 3.50 4.04 -18.87
CA LEU A 713 2.71 4.38 -17.68
C LEU A 713 3.48 5.37 -16.79
N LEU A 714 2.77 6.15 -15.96
CA LEU A 714 3.34 7.23 -15.14
C LEU A 714 4.01 6.74 -13.86
N GLU A 715 5.25 7.16 -13.62
CA GLU A 715 5.94 6.94 -12.36
C GLU A 715 5.71 8.07 -11.33
N ALA A 716 5.90 7.76 -10.04
CA ALA A 716 6.00 8.69 -8.91
C ALA A 716 5.01 9.87 -8.96
N THR A 717 3.73 9.55 -9.12
CA THR A 717 2.65 10.53 -9.27
C THR A 717 2.05 10.87 -7.91
N THR A 718 1.94 12.16 -7.57
CA THR A 718 1.15 12.63 -6.42
C THR A 718 -0.32 12.62 -6.78
N LEU A 719 -1.14 11.95 -5.95
CA LEU A 719 -2.59 11.80 -6.15
C LEU A 719 -3.39 12.14 -4.88
N CYS A 720 -2.87 11.80 -3.70
CA CYS A 720 -3.61 11.79 -2.42
C CYS A 720 -4.19 13.14 -1.94
N ASP A 721 -3.69 14.27 -2.46
CA ASP A 721 -4.20 15.60 -2.12
C ASP A 721 -5.23 16.13 -3.13
N LEU A 722 -5.56 15.36 -4.18
CA LEU A 722 -6.34 15.73 -5.38
C LEU A 722 -5.64 16.77 -6.27
N THR A 723 -4.32 16.68 -6.35
CA THR A 723 -3.46 17.57 -7.15
C THR A 723 -2.46 16.75 -7.96
N PHE A 724 -2.47 16.88 -9.29
CA PHE A 724 -1.53 16.15 -10.15
C PHE A 724 -0.09 16.70 -10.05
N SER A 725 0.87 15.79 -9.91
CA SER A 725 2.29 16.04 -10.17
C SER A 725 2.99 14.70 -10.40
N SER A 726 3.91 14.58 -11.35
CA SER A 726 4.65 13.35 -11.65
C SER A 726 6.04 13.69 -12.19
N VAL A 727 7.01 12.78 -12.00
CA VAL A 727 8.32 12.83 -12.68
C VAL A 727 8.20 12.82 -14.21
N SER A 728 7.01 12.49 -14.77
CA SER A 728 6.68 12.58 -16.19
C SER A 728 7.59 11.73 -17.10
N ALA A 729 8.13 10.67 -16.51
CA ALA A 729 8.99 9.69 -17.14
C ALA A 729 8.56 8.27 -16.76
N TRP A 730 8.95 7.31 -17.59
CA TRP A 730 8.89 5.88 -17.34
C TRP A 730 10.32 5.36 -17.13
N LEU A 731 10.52 4.49 -16.15
CA LEU A 731 11.78 3.75 -15.93
C LEU A 731 11.58 2.25 -16.23
N PRO A 732 12.62 1.50 -16.63
CA PRO A 732 12.53 0.08 -17.00
C PRO A 732 11.80 -0.84 -16.01
N TRP A 733 11.93 -0.58 -14.70
CA TRP A 733 11.23 -1.36 -13.67
C TRP A 733 9.70 -1.32 -13.85
N CYS A 734 9.11 -0.22 -14.34
CA CYS A 734 7.66 -0.11 -14.57
C CYS A 734 7.14 -1.16 -15.55
N GLY A 735 7.94 -1.48 -16.58
CA GLY A 735 7.62 -2.53 -17.54
C GLY A 735 7.84 -3.93 -16.99
N VAL A 736 8.91 -4.15 -16.23
CA VAL A 736 9.20 -5.46 -15.62
C VAL A 736 8.18 -5.80 -14.54
N ALA A 737 7.74 -4.81 -13.75
CA ALA A 737 6.70 -4.96 -12.73
C ALA A 737 5.37 -5.47 -13.30
N ASN A 738 5.07 -5.17 -14.57
CA ASN A 738 3.91 -5.72 -15.26
C ASN A 738 4.23 -7.02 -16.01
N GLY A 739 5.33 -7.08 -16.76
CA GLY A 739 5.69 -8.23 -17.60
C GLY A 739 6.13 -9.48 -16.84
N GLU A 740 6.95 -9.36 -15.79
CA GLU A 740 7.46 -10.51 -15.02
C GLU A 740 6.34 -11.38 -14.41
N PRO A 741 5.33 -10.84 -13.71
CA PRO A 741 4.22 -11.67 -13.21
C PRO A 741 3.33 -12.25 -14.33
N MET A 742 3.24 -11.61 -15.51
CA MET A 742 2.57 -12.21 -16.68
C MET A 742 3.32 -13.43 -17.19
N VAL A 743 4.65 -13.33 -17.33
CA VAL A 743 5.51 -14.47 -17.71
C VAL A 743 5.41 -15.58 -16.68
N ASN A 744 5.50 -15.27 -15.38
CA ASN A 744 5.45 -16.26 -14.32
C ASN A 744 4.09 -16.98 -14.24
N PHE A 745 2.99 -16.25 -14.45
CA PHE A 745 1.65 -16.83 -14.51
C PHE A 745 1.50 -17.79 -15.70
N TYR A 746 1.96 -17.39 -16.89
CA TYR A 746 1.94 -18.23 -18.10
C TYR A 746 2.88 -19.44 -18.01
N GLN A 747 4.11 -19.25 -17.50
CA GLN A 747 5.06 -20.33 -17.28
C GLN A 747 4.56 -21.38 -16.28
N THR A 748 3.77 -20.96 -15.28
CA THR A 748 3.18 -21.85 -14.27
C THR A 748 1.91 -22.54 -14.79
N PHE A 749 0.91 -21.77 -15.23
CA PHE A 749 -0.44 -22.29 -15.50
C PHE A 749 -0.79 -22.47 -16.98
N GLY A 750 0.05 -22.02 -17.92
CA GLY A 750 -0.17 -22.13 -19.36
C GLY A 750 -1.16 -21.11 -19.95
N ALA A 751 -1.61 -20.12 -19.18
CA ALA A 751 -2.54 -19.07 -19.60
C ALA A 751 -2.00 -17.69 -19.24
N TYR A 752 -2.49 -16.63 -19.88
CA TYR A 752 -2.10 -15.25 -19.52
C TYR A 752 -3.06 -14.60 -18.52
N ASN A 753 -4.35 -14.97 -18.53
CA ASN A 753 -5.34 -14.43 -17.61
C ASN A 753 -5.71 -15.43 -16.49
N ILE A 754 -5.95 -14.92 -15.28
CA ILE A 754 -6.54 -15.63 -14.13
C ILE A 754 -7.89 -16.24 -14.51
N SER A 755 -8.72 -15.52 -15.26
CA SER A 755 -10.04 -15.96 -15.75
C SER A 755 -10.00 -17.30 -16.47
N ASP A 756 -8.88 -17.63 -17.12
CA ASP A 756 -8.73 -18.80 -17.98
C ASP A 756 -8.47 -20.07 -17.13
N VAL A 757 -8.11 -19.90 -15.86
CA VAL A 757 -7.78 -20.99 -14.92
C VAL A 757 -8.69 -21.07 -13.69
N GLU A 758 -9.59 -20.10 -13.48
CA GLU A 758 -10.55 -20.07 -12.36
C GLU A 758 -11.48 -21.30 -12.27
N SER A 759 -11.67 -22.02 -13.37
CA SER A 759 -12.48 -23.25 -13.44
C SER A 759 -11.72 -24.52 -13.03
N ARG A 760 -10.40 -24.45 -12.86
CA ARG A 760 -9.55 -25.59 -12.46
C ARG A 760 -9.72 -25.90 -10.98
N SER A 761 -9.50 -27.16 -10.60
CA SER A 761 -9.50 -27.55 -9.18
C SER A 761 -8.27 -26.98 -8.47
N ASN A 762 -8.42 -26.62 -7.18
CA ASN A 762 -7.31 -26.11 -6.38
C ASN A 762 -6.14 -27.10 -6.30
N GLN A 763 -6.42 -28.41 -6.35
CA GLN A 763 -5.42 -29.47 -6.45
C GLN A 763 -4.58 -29.36 -7.73
N SER A 764 -5.21 -29.13 -8.89
CA SER A 764 -4.50 -28.99 -10.16
C SER A 764 -3.68 -27.69 -10.24
N LEU A 765 -4.17 -26.61 -9.63
CA LEU A 765 -3.39 -25.37 -9.50
C LEU A 765 -2.19 -25.53 -8.56
N LEU A 766 -2.35 -26.30 -7.48
CA LEU A 766 -1.27 -26.62 -6.56
C LEU A 766 -0.21 -27.54 -7.19
N GLU A 767 -0.62 -28.46 -8.07
CA GLU A 767 0.29 -29.29 -8.87
C GLU A 767 1.18 -28.45 -9.78
N ASP A 768 0.62 -27.48 -10.52
CA ASP A 768 1.40 -26.53 -11.34
C ASP A 768 2.39 -25.69 -10.50
N ILE A 769 1.93 -25.16 -9.35
CA ILE A 769 2.78 -24.38 -8.43
C ILE A 769 3.91 -25.23 -7.86
N ASN A 770 3.65 -26.50 -7.55
CA ASN A 770 4.68 -27.42 -7.07
C ASN A 770 5.64 -27.85 -8.19
N ALA A 771 5.18 -27.95 -9.43
CA ALA A 771 6.01 -28.26 -10.59
C ALA A 771 7.03 -27.15 -10.87
N ILE A 772 6.63 -25.87 -10.82
CA ILE A 772 7.54 -24.72 -11.04
C ILE A 772 8.36 -24.35 -9.78
N GLY A 773 7.82 -24.62 -8.58
CA GLY A 773 8.48 -24.36 -7.30
C GLY A 773 8.64 -22.87 -6.98
N ALA A 774 9.83 -22.46 -6.56
CA ALA A 774 10.22 -21.06 -6.42
C ALA A 774 10.65 -20.43 -7.77
N GLY A 775 10.66 -21.20 -8.86
CA GLY A 775 11.08 -20.78 -10.19
C GLY A 775 12.56 -21.03 -10.48
N GLY A 776 13.25 -21.91 -9.74
CA GLY A 776 14.61 -22.37 -10.07
C GLY A 776 14.66 -23.67 -10.86
N LYS A 777 13.59 -24.47 -10.82
CA LYS A 777 13.48 -25.78 -11.50
C LYS A 777 13.62 -25.67 -13.02
N GLU A 778 13.64 -26.81 -13.73
CA GLU A 778 13.70 -26.88 -15.19
C GLU A 778 12.70 -25.91 -15.88
N PHE A 779 13.12 -25.29 -16.98
CA PHE A 779 12.32 -24.29 -17.68
C PHE A 779 11.29 -24.95 -18.61
N VAL A 780 10.02 -24.52 -18.52
CA VAL A 780 8.92 -25.12 -19.29
C VAL A 780 8.76 -24.42 -20.63
N ILE A 781 9.21 -25.07 -21.71
CA ILE A 781 8.88 -24.64 -23.07
C ILE A 781 7.37 -24.83 -23.29
N ARG A 782 6.64 -23.72 -23.35
CA ARG A 782 5.23 -23.67 -23.78
C ARG A 782 5.18 -23.52 -25.31
N GLN A 783 4.18 -24.12 -25.94
CA GLN A 783 3.87 -24.01 -27.37
C GLN A 783 2.63 -23.14 -27.58
#